data_AF-L7F7V3-F1
#
_entry.id   AF-L7F7V3-F1
#
_cell.length_a   1.000
_cell.length_b   1.000
_cell.length_c   1.000
_cell.angle_alpha   90.00
_cell.angle_beta   90.00
_cell.angle_gamma   90.00
#
_symmetry.space_group_name_H-M   'P 1'
#
loop_
_entity.id
_entity.type
_entity.pdbx_description
1 polymer ?
#
loop_
_entity_poly.entity_id
_entity_poly.type
_entity_poly.pdbx_seq_one_letter_code
_entity_poly.pdbx_strand_id
1 'polypeptide(L)'
;MPNVIISPTGVQGPRGNAVLNGTGAPGPTVGIDGDYYIDKTGYPTSVVLYGPKAAGAWPGSGVTVGGGAVGALLAANNLSDLQNAGAARTNLGLGTAATQSAGAFDAFGAASAALGSANSYTASQIASEVTRANNAYDALGAASTAQAAAIADAAGKYQGLQPWVFDVTATAYGAAGDAQVVADGAMSSGSAVLTSATANWPATGIVGKSISVKGAGALGVTTLVTTIASRQSATQITLNAANASGGALTGAVVIWGTDDTAAVQAATDAAMTYLQTHSYAQVFNPRLSVIAGPLNTSKHGNGQIVFDAVSTAGGKKILEFRGVTSGAAAVRHWLQQVPQMAGSGFISFGVYASTGAQIASINAAGNPAVISGPNEGSGYGAGANFSNMMVVVRDLLILTTHSAYGLTYGALNLYGVANAHIENLGYGTAGTVASPSTDYTSPGTFGTGLSVGCLLPAPGNNDYVIAKNVSIGGGYTYAMFMTEHGVIDRYMALYCWAGLCAVGNYAGSVGSVHAMDAMSASIEACASELYIVGAGSGGAGPTVYANISTESSAPIIAGNSTGAMNAALGRVRLTGLFTESGVSTSAPTGIEVVNGQVPRAIKRKTSAFTCSVIDRTLVCDTTTAGFTGTLPAADFCPTEYVFKNVGTNTLTVGTTGGQLIYSSSGTGAATATLTTGQTGRYQALYNGTSWGWYAV
;
A
#
# COMPACT_ATOMS: atom_id res chain seq x y z
N MET A 1 -33.75 105.99 116.57
CA MET A 1 -34.85 105.02 116.86
C MET A 1 -35.17 104.29 115.55
N PRO A 2 -35.46 102.97 115.52
CA PRO A 2 -36.04 102.15 116.59
C PRO A 2 -35.13 101.03 117.12
N ASN A 3 -35.37 100.68 118.39
CA ASN A 3 -34.76 99.59 119.16
C ASN A 3 -34.94 98.24 118.46
N VAL A 4 -33.84 97.58 118.11
CA VAL A 4 -33.83 96.13 117.94
C VAL A 4 -33.65 95.53 119.33
N ILE A 5 -34.71 94.94 119.88
CA ILE A 5 -34.60 94.07 121.03
C ILE A 5 -34.05 92.74 120.51
N ILE A 6 -32.74 92.53 120.61
CA ILE A 6 -32.14 91.20 120.46
C ILE A 6 -32.24 90.57 121.85
N SER A 7 -33.18 89.65 122.04
CA SER A 7 -33.19 88.76 123.20
C SER A 7 -31.83 88.07 123.30
N PRO A 8 -31.25 87.86 124.50
CA PRO A 8 -29.98 87.16 124.62
C PRO A 8 -30.09 85.82 123.87
N THR A 9 -29.09 85.47 123.06
CA THR A 9 -28.93 84.09 122.62
C THR A 9 -29.00 83.24 123.89
N GLY A 10 -29.91 82.26 123.93
CA GLY A 10 -30.08 81.40 125.10
C GLY A 10 -28.73 80.85 125.56
N VAL A 11 -28.55 80.68 126.87
CA VAL A 11 -27.34 80.10 127.44
C VAL A 11 -27.02 78.82 126.66
N GLN A 12 -25.86 78.75 126.03
CA GLN A 12 -25.49 77.57 125.24
C GLN A 12 -25.58 76.34 126.16
N GLY A 13 -26.39 75.35 125.76
CA GLY A 13 -26.49 74.11 126.50
C GLY A 13 -25.11 73.45 126.65
N PRO A 14 -24.86 72.70 127.75
CA PRO A 14 -23.61 71.96 127.91
C PRO A 14 -23.28 71.15 126.65
N ARG A 15 -22.01 71.15 126.24
CA ARG A 15 -21.56 70.37 125.08
C ARG A 15 -21.92 68.90 125.28
N GLY A 16 -22.67 68.32 124.34
CA GLY A 16 -22.93 66.87 124.31
C GLY A 16 -21.72 66.09 123.78
N ASN A 17 -21.79 64.76 123.88
CA ASN A 17 -20.75 63.85 123.37
C ASN A 17 -20.56 64.02 121.86
N ALA A 18 -19.32 63.98 121.40
CA ALA A 18 -18.93 64.11 119.99
C ALA A 18 -18.13 62.89 119.52
N VAL A 19 -18.12 62.66 118.20
CA VAL A 19 -17.16 61.78 117.54
C VAL A 19 -16.02 62.63 116.99
N LEU A 20 -14.83 62.46 117.57
CA LEU A 20 -13.60 63.12 117.18
C LEU A 20 -12.82 62.26 116.18
N ASN A 21 -11.84 62.83 115.48
CA ASN A 21 -10.95 62.06 114.63
C ASN A 21 -9.53 62.65 114.56
N GLY A 22 -8.56 61.81 114.21
CA GLY A 22 -7.17 62.22 114.03
C GLY A 22 -6.31 61.06 113.54
N THR A 23 -4.99 61.20 113.60
CA THR A 23 -4.03 60.15 113.25
C THR A 23 -3.28 59.72 114.50
N GLY A 24 -3.38 58.45 114.85
CA GLY A 24 -2.86 57.83 116.06
C GLY A 24 -3.93 57.73 117.16
N ALA A 25 -3.68 56.85 118.13
CA ALA A 25 -4.53 56.69 119.31
C ALA A 25 -4.65 58.03 120.07
N PRO A 26 -5.85 58.38 120.56
CA PRO A 26 -6.07 59.69 121.16
C PRO A 26 -5.38 59.84 122.53
N GLY A 27 -4.71 60.97 122.74
CA GLY A 27 -4.13 61.33 124.03
C GLY A 27 -5.19 61.71 125.09
N PRO A 28 -4.86 61.63 126.39
CA PRO A 28 -5.82 61.88 127.49
C PRO A 28 -6.36 63.32 127.54
N THR A 29 -5.70 64.30 126.91
CA THR A 29 -6.20 65.69 126.82
C THR A 29 -7.17 65.92 125.67
N VAL A 30 -7.34 64.96 124.76
CA VAL A 30 -8.24 65.04 123.60
C VAL A 30 -9.64 64.56 124.01
N GLY A 31 -10.67 65.38 123.77
CA GLY A 31 -12.07 65.07 124.08
C GLY A 31 -12.44 65.09 125.57
N ILE A 32 -13.74 65.05 125.84
CA ILE A 32 -14.31 64.94 127.20
C ILE A 32 -14.94 63.55 127.38
N ASP A 33 -15.24 63.18 128.63
CA ASP A 33 -15.90 61.90 128.91
C ASP A 33 -17.25 61.80 128.18
N GLY A 34 -17.48 60.66 127.55
CA GLY A 34 -18.60 60.39 126.65
C GLY A 34 -18.27 60.50 125.16
N ASP A 35 -17.18 61.16 124.77
CA ASP A 35 -16.77 61.28 123.36
C ASP A 35 -16.29 59.94 122.79
N TYR A 36 -16.42 59.75 121.46
CA TYR A 36 -15.77 58.68 120.69
C TYR A 36 -14.67 59.29 119.79
N TYR A 37 -13.67 58.52 119.38
CA TYR A 37 -12.57 58.99 118.54
C TYR A 37 -12.24 57.98 117.44
N ILE A 38 -12.11 58.45 116.20
CA ILE A 38 -11.68 57.65 115.05
C ILE A 38 -10.22 57.97 114.73
N ASP A 39 -9.35 56.99 114.95
CA ASP A 39 -7.99 56.98 114.44
C ASP A 39 -7.99 56.61 112.96
N LYS A 40 -7.57 57.55 112.13
CA LYS A 40 -7.51 57.46 110.67
C LYS A 40 -6.13 57.06 110.15
N THR A 41 -5.23 56.56 110.99
CA THR A 41 -3.88 56.15 110.55
C THR A 41 -3.92 55.15 109.39
N GLY A 42 -4.91 54.25 109.36
CA GLY A 42 -5.13 53.31 108.27
C GLY A 42 -6.04 53.79 107.14
N TYR A 43 -6.57 55.02 107.17
CA TYR A 43 -7.49 55.50 106.14
C TYR A 43 -6.73 55.66 104.80
N PRO A 44 -7.28 55.18 103.66
CA PRO A 44 -8.68 54.79 103.44
C PRO A 44 -9.02 53.30 103.64
N THR A 45 -8.08 52.45 104.04
CA THR A 45 -8.27 50.97 104.06
C THR A 45 -8.87 50.44 105.36
N SER A 46 -8.53 51.04 106.50
CA SER A 46 -9.16 50.75 107.79
C SER A 46 -9.07 51.96 108.72
N VAL A 47 -9.95 52.02 109.71
CA VAL A 47 -9.86 53.01 110.80
C VAL A 47 -10.03 52.31 112.13
N VAL A 48 -9.50 52.89 113.22
CA VAL A 48 -9.66 52.33 114.56
C VAL A 48 -10.53 53.27 115.40
N LEU A 49 -11.67 52.76 115.89
CA LEU A 49 -12.61 53.48 116.73
C LEU A 49 -12.29 53.25 118.21
N TYR A 50 -12.04 54.32 118.94
CA TYR A 50 -11.88 54.35 120.39
C TYR A 50 -13.12 55.00 121.02
N GLY A 51 -13.60 54.46 122.14
CA GLY A 51 -14.62 55.12 122.97
C GLY A 51 -15.67 54.18 123.58
N PRO A 52 -16.54 54.73 124.45
CA PRO A 52 -16.55 56.14 124.87
C PRO A 52 -15.40 56.46 125.83
N LYS A 53 -14.91 57.71 125.82
CA LYS A 53 -13.97 58.20 126.84
C LYS A 53 -14.66 58.21 128.21
N ALA A 54 -13.98 57.82 129.28
CA ALA A 54 -14.56 57.83 130.62
C ALA A 54 -13.49 58.10 131.68
N ALA A 55 -13.85 58.82 132.74
CA ALA A 55 -12.98 59.22 133.85
C ALA A 55 -11.66 59.89 133.41
N GLY A 56 -11.72 60.70 132.35
CA GLY A 56 -10.59 61.42 131.77
C GLY A 56 -9.69 60.59 130.84
N ALA A 57 -9.97 59.30 130.62
CA ALA A 57 -9.13 58.39 129.84
C ALA A 57 -9.88 57.74 128.65
N TRP A 58 -9.15 57.50 127.56
CA TRP A 58 -9.63 56.70 126.43
C TRP A 58 -9.40 55.20 126.70
N PRO A 59 -10.22 54.30 126.13
CA PRO A 59 -9.93 52.86 126.17
C PRO A 59 -8.53 52.57 125.64
N GLY A 60 -7.78 51.71 126.34
CA GLY A 60 -6.39 51.39 125.98
C GLY A 60 -6.23 50.70 124.62
N SER A 61 -7.31 50.13 124.08
CA SER A 61 -7.37 49.57 122.73
C SER A 61 -8.67 50.00 122.03
N GLY A 62 -8.58 50.25 120.72
CA GLY A 62 -9.73 50.58 119.89
C GLY A 62 -10.18 49.39 119.03
N VAL A 63 -11.35 49.51 118.42
CA VAL A 63 -11.94 48.52 117.51
C VAL A 63 -11.69 48.93 116.07
N THR A 64 -11.08 48.07 115.27
CA THR A 64 -10.89 48.32 113.83
C THR A 64 -12.22 48.21 113.07
N VAL A 65 -12.53 49.21 112.25
CA VAL A 65 -13.73 49.30 111.41
C VAL A 65 -13.31 49.53 109.96
N GLY A 66 -13.78 48.67 109.05
CA GLY A 66 -13.32 48.58 107.65
C GLY A 66 -12.15 47.59 107.47
N GLY A 67 -12.26 46.70 106.48
CA GLY A 67 -11.24 45.67 106.17
C GLY A 67 -11.72 44.23 105.90
N GLY A 68 -12.91 43.96 105.35
CA GLY A 68 -13.32 42.61 104.90
C GLY A 68 -13.89 42.62 103.49
N ALA A 69 -13.62 41.70 102.55
CA ALA A 69 -12.94 40.39 102.56
C ALA A 69 -11.62 40.45 101.73
N VAL A 70 -10.50 39.82 102.08
CA VAL A 70 -10.18 38.37 102.19
C VAL A 70 -10.48 37.57 100.92
N GLY A 71 -9.45 37.37 100.09
CA GLY A 71 -9.20 36.06 99.46
C GLY A 71 -9.96 35.68 98.19
N ALA A 72 -10.43 36.62 97.36
CA ALA A 72 -10.85 36.25 96.00
C ALA A 72 -9.61 36.09 95.09
N LEU A 73 -9.02 34.89 95.09
CA LEU A 73 -8.18 34.30 94.03
C LEU A 73 -7.13 35.26 93.41
N LEU A 74 -6.18 35.72 94.24
CA LEU A 74 -4.98 36.42 93.74
C LEU A 74 -3.93 35.38 93.32
N ALA A 75 -3.52 35.40 92.05
CA ALA A 75 -2.51 34.49 91.50
C ALA A 75 -1.19 34.50 92.30
N ALA A 76 -0.86 35.61 92.97
CA ALA A 76 0.33 35.76 93.79
C ALA A 76 0.30 34.96 95.12
N ASN A 77 -0.88 34.59 95.63
CA ASN A 77 -1.01 33.86 96.90
C ASN A 77 -0.85 32.33 96.76
N ASN A 78 -0.62 31.83 95.54
CA ASN A 78 -0.28 30.43 95.22
C ASN A 78 -1.07 29.39 96.03
N LEU A 79 -2.40 29.56 96.12
CA LEU A 79 -3.31 28.63 96.77
C LEU A 79 -3.10 28.46 98.30
N SER A 80 -2.36 29.37 98.95
CA SER A 80 -2.15 29.35 100.42
C SER A 80 -3.40 29.73 101.23
N ASP A 81 -4.39 30.31 100.56
CA ASP A 81 -5.72 30.66 101.06
C ASP A 81 -6.70 29.48 101.08
N LEU A 82 -6.37 28.37 100.41
CA LEU A 82 -7.12 27.11 100.52
C LEU A 82 -6.65 26.33 101.76
N GLN A 83 -7.49 26.30 102.80
CA GLN A 83 -7.22 25.59 104.07
C GLN A 83 -6.76 24.12 103.88
N ASN A 84 -7.17 23.46 102.79
CA ASN A 84 -6.67 22.15 102.42
C ASN A 84 -6.60 22.00 100.90
N ALA A 85 -5.44 22.32 100.32
CA ALA A 85 -5.19 22.19 98.89
C ALA A 85 -5.38 20.74 98.36
N GLY A 86 -5.21 19.71 99.21
CA GLY A 86 -5.45 18.31 98.84
C GLY A 86 -6.94 18.01 98.58
N ALA A 87 -7.83 18.46 99.47
CA ALA A 87 -9.28 18.27 99.31
C ALA A 87 -9.84 19.03 98.10
N ALA A 88 -9.34 20.25 97.84
CA ALA A 88 -9.75 21.04 96.68
C ALA A 88 -9.42 20.34 95.35
N ARG A 89 -8.24 19.72 95.22
CA ARG A 89 -7.84 18.94 94.04
C ARG A 89 -8.70 17.68 93.86
N THR A 90 -9.04 17.00 94.95
CA THR A 90 -9.91 15.80 94.94
C THR A 90 -11.34 16.14 94.49
N ASN A 91 -11.93 17.23 95.00
CA ASN A 91 -13.30 17.63 94.64
C ASN A 91 -13.45 18.05 93.17
N LEU A 92 -12.38 18.54 92.54
CA LEU A 92 -12.35 18.86 91.11
C LEU A 92 -12.05 17.64 90.22
N GLY A 93 -11.81 16.46 90.79
CA GLY A 93 -11.56 15.23 90.04
C GLY A 93 -10.21 15.18 89.30
N LEU A 94 -9.27 16.06 89.64
CA LEU A 94 -8.03 16.26 88.87
C LEU A 94 -6.94 15.21 89.15
N GLY A 95 -7.11 14.35 90.16
CA GLY A 95 -6.20 13.25 90.46
C GLY A 95 -4.73 13.68 90.71
N THR A 96 -3.79 12.80 90.35
CA THR A 96 -2.34 13.06 90.50
C THR A 96 -1.80 14.09 89.49
N ALA A 97 -2.55 14.41 88.44
CA ALA A 97 -2.16 15.40 87.43
C ALA A 97 -2.03 16.81 88.04
N ALA A 98 -2.80 17.11 89.08
CA ALA A 98 -2.81 18.43 89.72
C ALA A 98 -1.54 18.76 90.56
N THR A 99 -0.58 17.85 90.64
CA THR A 99 0.72 18.05 91.31
C THR A 99 1.93 17.72 90.43
N GLN A 100 1.70 17.29 89.19
CA GLN A 100 2.75 16.97 88.24
C GLN A 100 3.28 18.26 87.59
N SER A 101 4.59 18.37 87.35
CA SER A 101 5.16 19.53 86.64
C SER A 101 4.71 19.51 85.17
N ALA A 102 4.64 20.67 84.50
CA ALA A 102 4.24 20.72 83.08
C ALA A 102 5.12 19.83 82.17
N GLY A 103 6.37 19.58 82.55
CA GLY A 103 7.29 18.68 81.84
C GLY A 103 7.02 17.19 82.06
N ALA A 104 6.20 16.81 83.03
CA ALA A 104 5.88 15.40 83.29
C ALA A 104 4.90 14.81 82.26
N PHE A 105 4.17 15.64 81.51
CA PHE A 105 3.30 15.20 80.41
C PHE A 105 4.06 14.92 79.11
N ASP A 106 5.36 15.26 79.05
CA ASP A 106 6.33 14.84 78.01
C ASP A 106 7.58 14.21 78.68
N ALA A 107 7.35 13.32 79.65
CA ALA A 107 8.45 12.60 80.28
C ALA A 107 9.20 11.78 79.22
N PHE A 108 10.46 12.16 78.96
CA PHE A 108 11.44 11.63 77.99
C PHE A 108 11.40 12.18 76.56
N GLY A 109 10.68 13.26 76.27
CA GLY A 109 10.69 13.84 74.92
C GLY A 109 10.15 12.89 73.85
N ALA A 110 9.32 11.92 74.25
CA ALA A 110 8.85 10.83 73.39
C ALA A 110 8.07 11.36 72.19
N ALA A 111 7.34 12.48 72.36
CA ALA A 111 6.67 13.15 71.25
C ALA A 111 7.65 13.81 70.26
N SER A 112 8.73 14.41 70.77
CA SER A 112 9.76 15.06 69.97
C SER A 112 10.69 14.04 69.28
N ALA A 113 10.98 12.91 69.96
CA ALA A 113 11.69 11.78 69.40
C ALA A 113 10.86 11.03 68.35
N ALA A 114 9.53 10.92 68.53
CA ALA A 114 8.63 10.37 67.52
C ALA A 114 8.55 11.25 66.26
N LEU A 115 8.51 12.58 66.43
CA LEU A 115 8.58 13.54 65.31
C LEU A 115 9.94 13.53 64.61
N GLY A 116 11.05 13.44 65.37
CA GLY A 116 12.39 13.26 64.83
C GLY A 116 12.58 11.92 64.11
N SER A 117 11.97 10.84 64.58
CA SER A 117 12.00 9.52 63.91
C SER A 117 11.14 9.48 62.65
N ALA A 118 10.04 10.23 62.61
CA ALA A 118 9.17 10.36 61.44
C ALA A 118 9.78 11.25 60.35
N ASN A 119 10.64 12.21 60.71
CA ASN A 119 11.24 13.18 59.78
C ASN A 119 12.73 12.93 59.48
N SER A 120 13.28 11.78 59.90
CA SER A 120 14.67 11.38 59.63
C SER A 120 14.73 10.28 58.58
N TYR A 121 14.53 10.63 57.31
CA TYR A 121 15.31 9.91 56.30
C TYR A 121 16.75 10.41 56.45
N THR A 122 17.61 9.60 57.06
CA THR A 122 19.04 9.90 57.11
C THR A 122 19.56 10.11 55.68
N ALA A 123 20.58 10.95 55.48
CA ALA A 123 21.21 11.13 54.17
C ALA A 123 21.64 9.77 53.56
N SER A 124 21.98 8.80 54.41
CA SER A 124 22.25 7.40 54.04
C SER A 124 21.01 6.67 53.49
N GLN A 125 19.84 6.80 54.13
CA GLN A 125 18.59 6.23 53.62
C GLN A 125 18.18 6.86 52.28
N ILE A 126 18.27 8.17 52.14
CA ILE A 126 18.01 8.87 50.87
C ILE A 126 19.00 8.40 49.79
N ALA A 127 20.30 8.32 50.11
CA ALA A 127 21.31 7.84 49.17
C ALA A 127 21.07 6.37 48.76
N SER A 128 20.62 5.52 49.68
CA SER A 128 20.28 4.12 49.40
C SER A 128 19.08 4.00 48.46
N GLU A 129 18.08 4.86 48.65
CA GLU A 129 16.87 4.90 47.81
C GLU A 129 17.17 5.47 46.41
N VAL A 130 18.00 6.52 46.32
CA VAL A 130 18.52 7.05 45.04
C VAL A 130 19.35 6.01 44.31
N THR A 131 20.21 5.27 45.02
CA THR A 131 21.01 4.18 44.42
C THR A 131 20.11 3.06 43.93
N ARG A 132 19.08 2.68 44.70
CA ARG A 132 18.10 1.67 44.28
C ARG A 132 17.32 2.12 43.04
N ALA A 133 16.94 3.39 42.96
CA ALA A 133 16.26 3.97 41.80
C ALA A 133 17.17 4.02 40.56
N ASN A 134 18.43 4.42 40.71
CA ASN A 134 19.40 4.44 39.60
C ASN A 134 19.69 3.03 39.09
N ASN A 135 19.90 2.06 39.98
CA ASN A 135 20.10 0.67 39.60
C ASN A 135 18.87 0.09 38.88
N ALA A 136 17.66 0.47 39.31
CA ALA A 136 16.43 0.07 38.62
C ALA A 136 16.29 0.73 37.24
N TYR A 137 16.67 2.00 37.10
CA TYR A 137 16.71 2.71 35.82
C TYR A 137 17.73 2.11 34.85
N ASP A 138 18.93 1.80 35.33
CA ASP A 138 19.97 1.14 34.54
C ASP A 138 19.57 -0.29 34.16
N ALA A 139 18.92 -1.03 35.08
CA ALA A 139 18.39 -2.36 34.80
C ALA A 139 17.24 -2.31 33.77
N LEU A 140 16.38 -1.29 33.81
CA LEU A 140 15.35 -1.04 32.79
C LEU A 140 15.98 -0.69 31.44
N GLY A 141 17.01 0.15 31.40
CA GLY A 141 17.75 0.48 30.18
C GLY A 141 18.52 -0.71 29.59
N ALA A 142 19.12 -1.54 30.46
CA ALA A 142 19.76 -2.79 30.05
C ALA A 142 18.74 -3.81 29.55
N ALA A 143 17.58 -3.93 30.21
CA ALA A 143 16.48 -4.79 29.78
C ALA A 143 15.87 -4.32 28.46
N SER A 144 15.70 -3.02 28.23
CA SER A 144 15.23 -2.48 26.95
C SER A 144 16.25 -2.70 25.83
N THR A 145 17.54 -2.60 26.12
CA THR A 145 18.61 -2.89 25.16
C THR A 145 18.69 -4.38 24.85
N ALA A 146 18.56 -5.24 25.87
CA ALA A 146 18.50 -6.69 25.72
C ALA A 146 17.22 -7.14 24.98
N GLN A 147 16.08 -6.47 25.21
CA GLN A 147 14.84 -6.72 24.49
C GLN A 147 14.95 -6.24 23.04
N ALA A 148 15.55 -5.08 22.77
CA ALA A 148 15.84 -4.63 21.40
C ALA A 148 16.80 -5.57 20.67
N ALA A 149 17.84 -6.06 21.36
CA ALA A 149 18.76 -7.06 20.84
C ALA A 149 18.09 -8.43 20.64
N ALA A 150 17.19 -8.84 21.54
CA ALA A 150 16.42 -10.07 21.41
C ALA A 150 15.36 -9.96 20.30
N ILE A 151 14.77 -8.78 20.07
CA ILE A 151 13.89 -8.50 18.92
C ILE A 151 14.70 -8.50 17.62
N ALA A 152 15.92 -7.95 17.61
CA ALA A 152 16.81 -8.01 16.45
C ALA A 152 17.32 -9.43 16.16
N ASP A 153 17.66 -10.19 17.20
CA ASP A 153 18.06 -11.60 17.14
C ASP A 153 16.87 -12.51 16.77
N ALA A 154 15.68 -12.25 17.29
CA ALA A 154 14.43 -12.92 16.89
C ALA A 154 14.04 -12.53 15.45
N ALA A 155 14.20 -11.27 15.05
CA ALA A 155 14.04 -10.87 13.65
C ALA A 155 15.06 -11.59 12.75
N GLY A 156 16.28 -11.85 13.22
CA GLY A 156 17.27 -12.67 12.51
C GLY A 156 16.99 -14.19 12.53
N LYS A 157 16.37 -14.71 13.59
CA LYS A 157 16.12 -16.16 13.80
C LYS A 157 14.75 -16.65 13.29
N TYR A 158 13.74 -15.78 13.25
CA TYR A 158 12.40 -16.08 12.71
C TYR A 158 12.20 -15.57 11.26
N GLN A 159 13.15 -14.80 10.71
CA GLN A 159 13.30 -14.54 9.26
C GLN A 159 14.38 -15.43 8.64
N GLY A 160 14.53 -16.66 9.14
CA GLY A 160 15.12 -17.72 8.33
C GLY A 160 14.16 -18.03 7.18
N LEU A 161 14.00 -17.09 6.25
CA LEU A 161 13.65 -17.41 4.88
C LEU A 161 14.46 -18.66 4.54
N GLN A 162 13.75 -19.71 4.18
CA GLN A 162 14.36 -21.00 3.85
C GLN A 162 15.58 -20.72 2.96
N PRO A 163 16.70 -21.46 3.06
CA PRO A 163 17.98 -21.05 2.47
C PRO A 163 17.95 -20.80 0.94
N TRP A 164 16.87 -21.18 0.28
CA TRP A 164 16.57 -20.92 -1.12
C TRP A 164 15.75 -19.64 -1.38
N VAL A 165 15.38 -18.83 -0.39
CA VAL A 165 14.59 -17.61 -0.55
C VAL A 165 15.44 -16.35 -0.32
N PHE A 166 15.46 -15.51 -1.34
CA PHE A 166 16.25 -14.30 -1.47
C PHE A 166 15.29 -13.10 -1.47
N ASP A 167 14.89 -12.64 -0.28
CA ASP A 167 14.01 -11.46 -0.14
C ASP A 167 14.78 -10.19 -0.43
N VAL A 168 14.36 -9.47 -1.47
CA VAL A 168 15.01 -8.26 -1.96
C VAL A 168 15.07 -7.14 -0.90
N THR A 169 14.20 -7.16 0.11
CA THR A 169 14.15 -6.19 1.21
C THR A 169 15.02 -6.59 2.41
N ALA A 170 15.56 -7.81 2.42
CA ALA A 170 16.48 -8.24 3.46
C ALA A 170 17.73 -7.34 3.50
N THR A 171 18.33 -7.18 4.69
CA THR A 171 19.50 -6.31 4.90
C THR A 171 20.67 -6.58 3.95
N ALA A 172 20.78 -7.81 3.42
CA ALA A 172 21.80 -8.19 2.45
C ALA A 172 21.65 -7.52 1.07
N TYR A 173 20.44 -7.10 0.69
CA TYR A 173 20.15 -6.51 -0.63
C TYR A 173 19.57 -5.10 -0.51
N GLY A 174 18.67 -4.88 0.46
CA GLY A 174 18.26 -3.54 0.89
C GLY A 174 17.30 -2.79 -0.03
N ALA A 175 16.48 -3.47 -0.84
CA ALA A 175 15.43 -2.82 -1.62
C ALA A 175 14.44 -2.10 -0.68
N ALA A 176 14.10 -0.85 -1.00
CA ALA A 176 13.19 -0.05 -0.19
C ALA A 176 11.74 -0.53 -0.32
N GLY A 177 11.32 -0.85 -1.55
CA GLY A 177 9.94 -1.21 -1.86
C GLY A 177 8.96 -0.08 -1.51
N ASP A 178 9.35 1.17 -1.80
CA ASP A 178 8.65 2.39 -1.39
C ASP A 178 8.00 3.13 -2.57
N ALA A 179 7.68 2.42 -3.65
CA ALA A 179 7.01 3.00 -4.80
C ALA A 179 5.65 3.61 -4.40
N GLN A 180 5.36 4.80 -4.91
CA GLN A 180 4.12 5.53 -4.71
C GLN A 180 3.56 6.00 -6.05
N VAL A 181 2.24 6.19 -6.14
CA VAL A 181 1.55 6.69 -7.33
C VAL A 181 0.50 7.73 -7.00
N VAL A 182 0.38 8.74 -7.86
CA VAL A 182 -0.76 9.65 -7.92
C VAL A 182 -1.22 9.84 -9.35
N ALA A 183 -2.44 10.35 -9.55
CA ALA A 183 -3.02 10.63 -10.88
C ALA A 183 -3.49 12.09 -11.07
N ASP A 184 -3.08 12.99 -10.19
CA ASP A 184 -3.41 14.42 -10.23
C ASP A 184 -2.18 15.30 -10.55
N GLY A 185 -1.11 14.71 -11.11
CA GLY A 185 0.11 15.42 -11.44
C GLY A 185 -0.10 16.52 -12.47
N ALA A 186 0.51 17.69 -12.27
CA ALA A 186 0.45 18.79 -13.22
C ALA A 186 1.80 19.49 -13.40
N MET A 187 2.14 19.80 -14.66
CA MET A 187 3.37 20.47 -15.06
C MET A 187 3.09 21.45 -16.21
N SER A 188 3.57 22.69 -16.11
CA SER A 188 3.58 23.61 -17.25
C SER A 188 4.56 23.16 -18.33
N SER A 189 4.30 23.51 -19.60
CA SER A 189 5.24 23.24 -20.71
C SER A 189 6.61 23.85 -20.41
N GLY A 190 7.69 23.08 -20.60
CA GLY A 190 9.07 23.52 -20.35
C GLY A 190 9.44 23.73 -18.88
N SER A 191 8.53 23.44 -17.92
CA SER A 191 8.82 23.57 -16.49
C SER A 191 9.29 22.25 -15.89
N ALA A 192 10.22 22.30 -14.93
CA ALA A 192 10.60 21.17 -14.09
C ALA A 192 9.79 21.09 -12.79
N VAL A 193 8.87 22.02 -12.56
CA VAL A 193 8.02 22.04 -11.37
C VAL A 193 6.83 21.11 -11.58
N LEU A 194 6.72 20.08 -10.72
CA LEU A 194 5.59 19.17 -10.66
C LEU A 194 4.75 19.49 -9.43
N THR A 195 3.44 19.61 -9.65
CA THR A 195 2.43 19.81 -8.60
C THR A 195 1.50 18.61 -8.52
N SER A 196 1.07 18.27 -7.31
CA SER A 196 0.02 17.28 -7.02
C SER A 196 -0.59 17.62 -5.67
N ALA A 197 -1.91 17.64 -5.59
CA ALA A 197 -2.60 17.93 -4.33
C ALA A 197 -2.59 16.72 -3.38
N THR A 198 -2.50 15.50 -3.94
CA THR A 198 -2.63 14.24 -3.21
C THR A 198 -1.30 13.56 -2.89
N ALA A 199 -0.19 13.94 -3.55
CA ALA A 199 1.11 13.27 -3.38
C ALA A 199 1.71 13.40 -1.98
N ASN A 200 1.38 14.48 -1.25
CA ASN A 200 1.86 14.73 0.12
C ASN A 200 3.39 14.47 0.28
N TRP A 201 4.20 15.10 -0.56
CA TRP A 201 5.63 14.86 -0.65
C TRP A 201 6.30 14.97 0.73
N PRO A 202 7.03 13.94 1.20
CA PRO A 202 7.60 13.93 2.54
C PRO A 202 8.72 14.97 2.67
N ALA A 203 8.84 15.59 3.85
CA ALA A 203 9.80 16.67 4.10
C ALA A 203 11.27 16.22 3.95
N THR A 204 11.55 14.94 4.14
CA THR A 204 12.88 14.33 4.02
C THR A 204 12.81 13.07 3.16
N GLY A 205 13.95 12.65 2.60
CA GLY A 205 14.08 11.39 1.85
C GLY A 205 13.51 11.38 0.43
N ILE A 206 12.86 12.45 -0.04
CA ILE A 206 12.26 12.52 -1.40
C ILE A 206 13.27 12.90 -2.49
N VAL A 207 14.29 13.69 -2.16
CA VAL A 207 15.32 14.14 -3.13
C VAL A 207 16.15 12.96 -3.59
N GLY A 208 16.41 12.88 -4.90
CA GLY A 208 17.16 11.81 -5.53
C GLY A 208 16.34 10.57 -5.89
N LYS A 209 15.09 10.45 -5.41
CA LYS A 209 14.19 9.36 -5.84
C LYS A 209 13.93 9.44 -7.34
N SER A 210 13.83 8.27 -7.95
CA SER A 210 13.42 8.13 -9.35
C SER A 210 11.94 8.47 -9.47
N ILE A 211 11.57 9.11 -10.57
CA ILE A 211 10.21 9.53 -10.85
C ILE A 211 9.88 9.41 -12.33
N SER A 212 8.69 8.90 -12.62
CA SER A 212 8.07 8.92 -13.94
C SER A 212 6.83 9.83 -13.93
N VAL A 213 6.69 10.66 -14.96
CA VAL A 213 5.54 11.55 -15.16
C VAL A 213 4.96 11.28 -16.55
N LYS A 214 3.81 10.61 -16.58
CA LYS A 214 3.12 10.27 -17.82
C LYS A 214 2.63 11.54 -18.51
N GLY A 215 2.86 11.63 -19.82
CA GLY A 215 2.53 12.79 -20.65
C GLY A 215 3.62 13.84 -20.73
N ALA A 216 4.64 13.83 -19.85
CA ALA A 216 5.69 14.86 -19.80
C ALA A 216 6.93 14.58 -20.66
N GLY A 217 6.98 13.41 -21.31
CA GLY A 217 8.07 13.07 -22.23
C GLY A 217 7.93 13.78 -23.57
N ALA A 218 8.99 13.80 -24.36
CA ALA A 218 8.93 14.22 -25.76
C ALA A 218 7.99 13.30 -26.57
N LEU A 219 7.54 13.81 -27.73
CA LEU A 219 6.71 13.05 -28.68
C LEU A 219 7.37 11.69 -29.00
N GLY A 220 6.62 10.59 -28.88
CA GLY A 220 7.13 9.22 -29.05
C GLY A 220 7.22 8.43 -27.74
N VAL A 221 7.82 9.01 -26.72
CA VAL A 221 8.06 8.38 -25.41
C VAL A 221 6.87 8.58 -24.49
N THR A 222 6.20 9.73 -24.62
CA THR A 222 5.07 10.23 -23.81
C THR A 222 5.32 10.33 -22.30
N THR A 223 6.15 9.50 -21.67
CA THR A 223 6.46 9.56 -20.25
C THR A 223 7.85 10.14 -20.02
N LEU A 224 7.95 11.14 -19.14
CA LEU A 224 9.23 11.65 -18.66
C LEU A 224 9.74 10.76 -17.53
N VAL A 225 11.00 10.35 -17.59
CA VAL A 225 11.68 9.61 -16.52
C VAL A 225 12.90 10.42 -16.08
N THR A 226 12.98 10.73 -14.79
CA THR A 226 14.05 11.55 -14.22
C THR A 226 14.16 11.31 -12.71
N THR A 227 14.85 12.18 -11.98
CA THR A 227 14.95 12.17 -10.52
C THR A 227 14.44 13.48 -9.91
N ILE A 228 14.04 13.42 -8.64
CA ILE A 228 13.55 14.58 -7.90
C ILE A 228 14.74 15.42 -7.42
N ALA A 229 14.81 16.69 -7.85
CA ALA A 229 15.89 17.61 -7.53
C ALA A 229 15.72 18.26 -6.15
N SER A 230 14.51 18.71 -5.83
CA SER A 230 14.21 19.38 -4.57
C SER A 230 12.73 19.29 -4.23
N ARG A 231 12.42 19.39 -2.93
CA ARG A 231 11.05 19.59 -2.45
C ARG A 231 10.81 21.08 -2.20
N GLN A 232 9.69 21.60 -2.71
CA GLN A 232 9.26 22.97 -2.43
C GLN A 232 8.21 22.98 -1.30
N SER A 233 7.23 22.07 -1.35
CA SER A 233 6.16 21.95 -0.35
C SER A 233 5.61 20.52 -0.31
N ALA A 234 4.55 20.28 0.47
CA ALA A 234 3.85 18.99 0.48
C ALA A 234 3.13 18.68 -0.85
N THR A 235 2.92 19.68 -1.70
CA THR A 235 2.19 19.54 -2.97
C THR A 235 3.04 19.89 -4.19
N GLN A 236 4.32 20.22 -4.00
CA GLN A 236 5.19 20.68 -5.07
C GLN A 236 6.64 20.23 -4.92
N ILE A 237 7.20 19.72 -6.01
CA ILE A 237 8.60 19.33 -6.14
C ILE A 237 9.20 19.89 -7.43
N THR A 238 10.53 19.97 -7.47
CA THR A 238 11.29 20.27 -8.69
C THR A 238 11.96 19.00 -9.16
N LEU A 239 11.83 18.70 -10.45
CA LEU A 239 12.47 17.55 -11.10
C LEU A 239 13.81 17.97 -11.74
N ASN A 240 14.67 17.00 -12.03
CA ASN A 240 15.92 17.26 -12.78
C ASN A 240 15.72 17.43 -14.29
N ALA A 241 14.51 17.16 -14.79
CA ALA A 241 14.14 17.38 -16.18
C ALA A 241 12.80 18.11 -16.27
N ALA A 242 12.66 18.95 -17.29
CA ALA A 242 11.43 19.67 -17.58
C ALA A 242 10.44 18.85 -18.39
N ASN A 243 9.15 19.21 -18.29
CA ASN A 243 8.12 18.71 -19.19
C ASN A 243 8.46 19.07 -20.65
N ALA A 244 8.76 18.04 -21.44
CA ALA A 244 9.22 18.13 -22.83
C ALA A 244 8.12 17.80 -23.85
N SER A 245 6.86 17.68 -23.41
CA SER A 245 5.73 17.32 -24.28
C SER A 245 5.33 18.41 -25.28
N GLY A 246 5.78 19.65 -25.05
CA GLY A 246 5.36 20.82 -25.81
C GLY A 246 4.05 21.45 -25.32
N GLY A 247 3.36 20.83 -24.36
CA GLY A 247 2.11 21.33 -23.78
C GLY A 247 2.08 21.31 -22.25
N ALA A 248 1.10 21.99 -21.65
CA ALA A 248 0.84 21.86 -20.22
C ALA A 248 0.11 20.54 -19.93
N LEU A 249 0.34 19.98 -18.75
CA LEU A 249 -0.24 18.71 -18.30
C LEU A 249 -1.07 18.91 -17.03
N THR A 250 -2.19 18.20 -16.96
CA THR A 250 -3.08 18.14 -15.79
C THR A 250 -3.58 16.71 -15.64
N GLY A 251 -3.66 16.18 -14.42
CA GLY A 251 -4.14 14.81 -14.20
C GLY A 251 -3.17 13.73 -14.68
N ALA A 252 -1.87 14.02 -14.69
CA ALA A 252 -0.84 13.07 -15.06
C ALA A 252 -0.70 11.97 -13.99
N VAL A 253 -0.52 10.73 -14.46
CA VAL A 253 -0.05 9.65 -13.59
C VAL A 253 1.43 9.90 -13.30
N VAL A 254 1.75 9.92 -12.01
CA VAL A 254 3.10 10.13 -11.49
C VAL A 254 3.44 8.95 -10.59
N ILE A 255 4.55 8.27 -10.86
CA ILE A 255 5.06 7.18 -10.03
C ILE A 255 6.47 7.54 -9.58
N TRP A 256 6.77 7.37 -8.30
CA TRP A 256 8.11 7.63 -7.76
C TRP A 256 8.50 6.63 -6.68
N GLY A 257 9.80 6.51 -6.43
CA GLY A 257 10.36 5.60 -5.42
C GLY A 257 11.88 5.58 -5.44
N THR A 258 12.46 4.86 -4.49
CA THR A 258 13.89 4.51 -4.54
C THR A 258 14.13 3.55 -5.69
N ASP A 259 15.20 3.76 -6.47
CA ASP A 259 15.59 2.82 -7.53
C ASP A 259 16.16 1.54 -6.91
N ASP A 260 15.35 0.48 -6.91
CA ASP A 260 15.67 -0.81 -6.32
C ASP A 260 16.33 -1.77 -7.32
N THR A 261 16.63 -1.34 -8.56
CA THR A 261 17.22 -2.21 -9.61
C THR A 261 18.45 -2.96 -9.11
N ALA A 262 19.39 -2.27 -8.44
CA ALA A 262 20.62 -2.90 -7.96
C ALA A 262 20.37 -3.94 -6.84
N ALA A 263 19.44 -3.66 -5.92
CA ALA A 263 19.08 -4.56 -4.83
C ALA A 263 18.40 -5.83 -5.36
N VAL A 264 17.46 -5.67 -6.28
CA VAL A 264 16.76 -6.81 -6.91
C VAL A 264 17.73 -7.64 -7.76
N GLN A 265 18.66 -7.00 -8.49
CA GLN A 265 19.70 -7.69 -9.23
C GLN A 265 20.63 -8.49 -8.29
N ALA A 266 21.04 -7.91 -7.17
CA ALA A 266 21.91 -8.58 -6.20
C ALA A 266 21.23 -9.83 -5.58
N ALA A 267 19.93 -9.76 -5.26
CA ALA A 267 19.17 -10.91 -4.80
C ALA A 267 19.05 -12.00 -5.89
N THR A 268 18.86 -11.58 -7.14
CA THR A 268 18.83 -12.49 -8.30
C THR A 268 20.17 -13.20 -8.50
N ASP A 269 21.29 -12.48 -8.37
CA ASP A 269 22.63 -13.03 -8.50
C ASP A 269 22.96 -14.01 -7.36
N ALA A 270 22.54 -13.71 -6.14
CA ALA A 270 22.66 -14.61 -5.01
C ALA A 270 21.83 -15.89 -5.19
N ALA A 271 20.61 -15.78 -5.72
CA ALA A 271 19.77 -16.92 -6.08
C ALA A 271 20.45 -17.79 -7.16
N MET A 272 21.02 -17.18 -8.20
CA MET A 272 21.75 -17.90 -9.25
C MET A 272 23.01 -18.58 -8.72
N THR A 273 23.71 -17.96 -7.76
CA THR A 273 24.85 -18.57 -7.08
C THR A 273 24.43 -19.81 -6.29
N TYR A 274 23.31 -19.73 -5.56
CA TYR A 274 22.76 -20.87 -4.83
C TYR A 274 22.35 -22.03 -5.74
N LEU A 275 21.80 -21.73 -6.93
CA LEU A 275 21.44 -22.71 -7.94
C LEU A 275 22.61 -23.48 -8.53
N GLN A 276 23.87 -23.05 -8.33
CA GLN A 276 25.01 -23.84 -8.78
C GLN A 276 25.06 -25.23 -8.11
N THR A 277 24.65 -25.31 -6.84
CA THR A 277 24.65 -26.55 -6.04
C THR A 277 23.25 -27.08 -5.70
N HIS A 278 22.19 -26.31 -5.97
CA HIS A 278 20.79 -26.68 -5.67
C HIS A 278 19.91 -26.64 -6.92
N SER A 279 18.66 -27.08 -6.81
CA SER A 279 17.74 -27.14 -7.96
C SER A 279 16.67 -26.03 -7.96
N TYR A 280 16.48 -25.33 -6.85
CA TYR A 280 15.44 -24.32 -6.70
C TYR A 280 15.96 -23.11 -5.91
N ALA A 281 15.60 -21.91 -6.37
CA ALA A 281 15.79 -20.65 -5.64
C ALA A 281 14.63 -19.69 -5.95
N GLN A 282 14.30 -18.85 -4.98
CA GLN A 282 13.20 -17.90 -5.03
C GLN A 282 13.72 -16.49 -4.77
N VAL A 283 13.59 -15.59 -5.73
CA VAL A 283 13.72 -14.14 -5.54
C VAL A 283 12.37 -13.62 -5.08
N PHE A 284 12.29 -13.17 -3.83
CA PHE A 284 11.05 -12.76 -3.20
C PHE A 284 10.96 -11.24 -3.09
N ASN A 285 9.86 -10.66 -3.59
CA ASN A 285 9.61 -9.23 -3.56
C ASN A 285 8.28 -8.93 -2.82
N PRO A 286 8.31 -8.55 -1.53
CA PRO A 286 7.12 -8.36 -0.74
C PRO A 286 6.41 -7.01 -0.93
N ARG A 287 6.97 -6.09 -1.75
CA ARG A 287 6.51 -4.69 -1.87
C ARG A 287 6.49 -4.21 -3.32
N LEU A 288 6.03 -2.97 -3.54
CA LEU A 288 6.15 -2.31 -4.83
C LEU A 288 7.52 -1.62 -4.94
N SER A 289 8.35 -2.10 -5.86
CA SER A 289 9.74 -1.65 -6.03
C SER A 289 9.89 -0.95 -7.37
N VAL A 290 10.50 0.23 -7.39
CA VAL A 290 10.81 0.94 -8.63
C VAL A 290 12.07 0.33 -9.25
N ILE A 291 11.99 -0.02 -10.53
CA ILE A 291 13.11 -0.51 -11.33
C ILE A 291 13.42 0.57 -12.38
N ALA A 292 14.30 1.51 -12.03
CA ALA A 292 14.63 2.67 -12.86
C ALA A 292 16.01 2.56 -13.53
N GLY A 293 16.87 1.66 -13.04
CA GLY A 293 18.15 1.37 -13.68
C GLY A 293 18.04 0.96 -15.16
N PRO A 294 19.13 1.17 -15.94
CA PRO A 294 19.15 0.88 -17.37
C PRO A 294 19.03 -0.62 -17.67
N LEU A 295 18.82 -0.96 -18.94
CA LEU A 295 18.94 -2.34 -19.40
C LEU A 295 20.36 -2.84 -19.15
N ASN A 296 20.45 -4.02 -18.54
CA ASN A 296 21.65 -4.81 -18.37
C ASN A 296 21.74 -5.82 -19.52
N THR A 297 22.79 -5.72 -20.33
CA THR A 297 23.06 -6.62 -21.47
C THR A 297 24.11 -7.68 -21.16
N SER A 298 24.48 -7.85 -19.89
CA SER A 298 25.30 -8.97 -19.44
C SER A 298 24.47 -10.25 -19.35
N LYS A 299 25.12 -11.38 -19.05
CA LYS A 299 24.45 -12.68 -18.84
C LYS A 299 23.63 -13.16 -20.04
N HIS A 300 23.96 -12.67 -21.24
CA HIS A 300 23.24 -12.92 -22.49
C HIS A 300 21.78 -12.43 -22.51
N GLY A 301 21.40 -11.56 -21.57
CA GLY A 301 20.07 -10.96 -21.50
C GLY A 301 20.02 -9.55 -22.05
N ASN A 302 18.83 -8.95 -22.00
CA ASN A 302 18.57 -7.54 -22.24
C ASN A 302 17.42 -7.13 -21.34
N GLY A 303 17.68 -7.03 -20.05
CA GLY A 303 16.65 -6.71 -19.07
C GLY A 303 17.15 -5.78 -17.99
N GLN A 304 16.23 -5.15 -17.26
CA GLN A 304 16.64 -4.36 -16.09
C GLN A 304 17.11 -5.26 -14.95
N ILE A 305 16.51 -6.44 -14.82
CA ILE A 305 16.92 -7.55 -13.96
C ILE A 305 17.23 -8.75 -14.87
N VAL A 306 18.47 -9.22 -14.81
CA VAL A 306 18.95 -10.36 -15.61
C VAL A 306 19.39 -11.54 -14.76
N PHE A 307 19.34 -12.75 -15.31
CA PHE A 307 19.85 -13.95 -14.68
C PHE A 307 20.70 -14.77 -15.66
N ASP A 308 21.65 -15.54 -15.12
CA ASP A 308 22.62 -16.29 -15.91
C ASP A 308 22.02 -17.49 -16.64
N ALA A 309 22.66 -17.90 -17.74
CA ALA A 309 22.39 -19.18 -18.37
C ALA A 309 22.90 -20.33 -17.49
N VAL A 310 22.14 -21.43 -17.47
CA VAL A 310 22.60 -22.71 -16.91
C VAL A 310 22.96 -23.65 -18.07
N SER A 311 24.10 -24.32 -17.95
CA SER A 311 24.58 -25.30 -18.93
C SER A 311 23.49 -26.31 -19.33
N THR A 312 23.33 -26.54 -20.63
CA THR A 312 22.44 -27.56 -21.20
C THR A 312 22.77 -28.98 -20.73
N ALA A 313 24.04 -29.25 -20.41
CA ALA A 313 24.50 -30.53 -19.86
C ALA A 313 24.33 -30.65 -18.34
N GLY A 314 24.02 -29.55 -17.64
CA GLY A 314 23.80 -29.53 -16.20
C GLY A 314 22.41 -30.03 -15.80
N GLY A 315 22.17 -30.23 -14.50
CA GLY A 315 20.82 -30.51 -13.99
C GLY A 315 19.89 -29.31 -14.11
N LYS A 316 18.60 -29.55 -14.37
CA LYS A 316 17.56 -28.50 -14.49
C LYS A 316 17.51 -27.64 -13.22
N LYS A 317 17.51 -26.32 -13.38
CA LYS A 317 17.39 -25.35 -12.29
C LYS A 317 16.06 -24.60 -12.36
N ILE A 318 15.54 -24.23 -11.21
CA ILE A 318 14.27 -23.51 -11.10
C ILE A 318 14.55 -22.18 -10.40
N LEU A 319 14.36 -21.07 -11.11
CA LEU A 319 14.43 -19.73 -10.55
C LEU A 319 13.02 -19.15 -10.48
N GLU A 320 12.53 -18.87 -9.29
CA GLU A 320 11.22 -18.31 -9.05
C GLU A 320 11.29 -16.82 -8.69
N PHE A 321 10.57 -15.96 -9.40
CA PHE A 321 10.28 -14.59 -8.98
C PHE A 321 8.88 -14.57 -8.36
N ARG A 322 8.79 -14.19 -7.08
CA ARG A 322 7.55 -14.28 -6.32
C ARG A 322 7.22 -13.00 -5.55
N GLY A 323 5.96 -12.57 -5.61
CA GLY A 323 5.40 -11.57 -4.68
C GLY A 323 4.53 -12.17 -3.58
N VAL A 324 3.91 -11.31 -2.77
CA VAL A 324 3.06 -11.71 -1.63
C VAL A 324 1.57 -11.75 -1.95
N THR A 325 1.17 -11.07 -3.02
CA THR A 325 -0.24 -10.90 -3.40
C THR A 325 -0.41 -11.34 -4.83
N SER A 326 -1.57 -11.93 -5.16
CA SER A 326 -1.87 -12.29 -6.55
C SER A 326 -1.63 -11.09 -7.46
N GLY A 327 -0.63 -11.23 -8.34
CA GLY A 327 -0.20 -10.19 -9.24
C GLY A 327 -1.19 -9.99 -10.36
N ALA A 328 -1.88 -11.06 -10.75
CA ALA A 328 -3.07 -11.07 -11.59
C ALA A 328 -4.22 -10.37 -10.86
N ALA A 329 -4.07 -9.06 -10.70
CA ALA A 329 -5.09 -8.17 -10.21
C ALA A 329 -6.33 -8.27 -11.12
N ALA A 330 -7.48 -7.87 -10.58
CA ALA A 330 -8.66 -7.63 -11.40
C ALA A 330 -8.27 -6.76 -12.62
N VAL A 331 -8.80 -7.08 -13.80
CA VAL A 331 -8.60 -6.26 -15.00
C VAL A 331 -9.04 -4.82 -14.73
N ARG A 332 -8.37 -3.86 -15.37
CA ARG A 332 -8.67 -2.44 -15.19
C ARG A 332 -10.12 -2.17 -15.57
N HIS A 333 -10.85 -1.49 -14.69
CA HIS A 333 -12.19 -0.99 -15.02
C HIS A 333 -12.07 0.17 -16.01
N TRP A 334 -12.98 0.30 -16.99
CA TRP A 334 -12.89 1.31 -18.06
C TRP A 334 -12.93 2.78 -17.56
N LEU A 335 -13.34 3.00 -16.31
CA LEU A 335 -13.31 4.32 -15.64
C LEU A 335 -12.12 4.52 -14.69
N GLN A 336 -11.13 3.64 -14.72
CA GLN A 336 -9.99 3.72 -13.82
C GLN A 336 -9.00 4.82 -14.26
N GLN A 337 -8.75 5.75 -13.35
CA GLN A 337 -7.85 6.90 -13.53
C GLN A 337 -6.42 6.65 -13.02
N VAL A 338 -6.17 5.53 -12.34
CA VAL A 338 -4.86 5.10 -11.87
C VAL A 338 -4.54 3.72 -12.44
N PRO A 339 -3.28 3.40 -12.77
CA PRO A 339 -2.91 2.05 -13.17
C PRO A 339 -3.33 1.03 -12.10
N GLN A 340 -3.79 -0.15 -12.53
CA GLN A 340 -4.03 -1.25 -11.60
C GLN A 340 -2.73 -1.67 -10.94
N MET A 341 -2.74 -1.79 -9.61
CA MET A 341 -1.60 -2.25 -8.83
C MET A 341 -2.00 -3.40 -7.92
N ALA A 342 -1.01 -4.20 -7.54
CA ALA A 342 -1.05 -5.23 -6.50
C ALA A 342 -0.19 -4.74 -5.32
N GLY A 343 -0.25 -5.43 -4.18
CA GLY A 343 0.57 -5.09 -3.00
C GLY A 343 2.07 -5.34 -3.19
N SER A 344 2.45 -6.12 -4.20
CA SER A 344 3.82 -6.49 -4.52
C SER A 344 4.09 -6.55 -6.01
N GLY A 345 5.22 -5.99 -6.45
CA GLY A 345 5.55 -5.95 -7.87
C GLY A 345 6.75 -5.08 -8.21
N PHE A 346 7.10 -5.10 -9.49
CA PHE A 346 8.14 -4.26 -10.09
C PHE A 346 7.51 -3.21 -10.98
N ILE A 347 7.89 -1.95 -10.80
CA ILE A 347 7.46 -0.85 -11.66
C ILE A 347 8.67 -0.33 -12.43
N SER A 348 8.74 -0.70 -13.69
CA SER A 348 9.80 -0.31 -14.60
C SER A 348 9.61 1.10 -15.12
N PHE A 349 10.67 1.91 -15.07
CA PHE A 349 10.74 3.21 -15.75
C PHE A 349 11.41 3.12 -17.14
N GLY A 350 11.49 1.92 -17.70
CA GLY A 350 12.07 1.68 -19.01
C GLY A 350 11.15 2.05 -20.18
N VAL A 351 11.65 2.88 -21.11
CA VAL A 351 10.95 3.28 -22.34
C VAL A 351 11.96 3.80 -23.37
N TYR A 352 11.68 3.62 -24.66
CA TYR A 352 12.54 4.11 -25.74
C TYR A 352 12.15 5.49 -26.25
N ALA A 353 13.16 6.23 -26.69
CA ALA A 353 13.02 7.56 -27.29
C ALA A 353 12.26 7.56 -28.64
N SER A 354 12.36 6.47 -29.40
CA SER A 354 11.80 6.32 -30.74
C SER A 354 11.78 4.85 -31.18
N THR A 355 11.04 4.55 -32.25
CA THR A 355 11.11 3.24 -32.93
C THR A 355 12.54 2.88 -33.34
N GLY A 356 13.32 3.84 -33.83
CA GLY A 356 14.72 3.62 -34.21
C GLY A 356 15.60 3.20 -33.02
N ALA A 357 15.39 3.82 -31.85
CA ALA A 357 16.11 3.44 -30.63
C ALA A 357 15.72 2.04 -30.13
N GLN A 358 14.42 1.71 -30.19
CA GLN A 358 13.94 0.36 -29.84
C GLN A 358 14.53 -0.70 -30.77
N ILE A 359 14.48 -0.49 -32.10
CA ILE A 359 15.05 -1.41 -33.09
C ILE A 359 16.56 -1.58 -32.87
N ALA A 360 17.29 -0.49 -32.63
CA ALA A 360 18.73 -0.55 -32.38
C ALA A 360 19.05 -1.40 -31.13
N SER A 361 18.29 -1.24 -30.06
CA SER A 361 18.44 -2.05 -28.84
C SER A 361 18.11 -3.53 -29.08
N ILE A 362 17.02 -3.83 -29.80
CA ILE A 362 16.63 -5.20 -30.14
C ILE A 362 17.68 -5.88 -31.02
N ASN A 363 18.19 -5.19 -32.04
CA ASN A 363 19.22 -5.73 -32.92
C ASN A 363 20.55 -5.95 -32.20
N ALA A 364 20.87 -5.13 -31.20
CA ALA A 364 22.12 -5.23 -30.45
C ALA A 364 22.09 -6.34 -29.38
N ALA A 365 20.95 -6.54 -28.71
CA ALA A 365 20.90 -7.36 -27.51
C ALA A 365 19.62 -8.21 -27.35
N GLY A 366 18.72 -8.29 -28.33
CA GLY A 366 17.46 -9.03 -28.22
C GLY A 366 16.34 -8.21 -27.55
N ASN A 367 15.17 -8.81 -27.32
CA ASN A 367 14.04 -8.02 -26.82
C ASN A 367 14.25 -7.54 -25.37
N PRO A 368 13.91 -6.28 -25.07
CA PRO A 368 14.06 -5.70 -23.74
C PRO A 368 12.93 -6.13 -22.82
N ALA A 369 13.25 -6.43 -21.56
CA ALA A 369 12.23 -6.70 -20.54
C ALA A 369 12.61 -6.17 -19.14
N VAL A 370 11.66 -6.17 -18.20
CA VAL A 370 11.97 -5.93 -16.79
C VAL A 370 12.80 -7.10 -16.26
N ILE A 371 12.31 -8.33 -16.43
CA ILE A 371 13.04 -9.56 -16.11
C ILE A 371 13.41 -10.23 -17.42
N SER A 372 14.71 -10.44 -17.65
CA SER A 372 15.22 -11.10 -18.86
C SER A 372 16.18 -12.22 -18.51
N GLY A 373 15.96 -13.39 -19.11
CA GLY A 373 16.99 -14.43 -19.19
C GLY A 373 17.91 -14.24 -20.38
N PRO A 374 18.74 -15.25 -20.68
CA PRO A 374 19.41 -15.40 -21.97
C PRO A 374 18.41 -15.27 -23.14
N ASN A 375 18.77 -14.55 -24.20
CA ASN A 375 17.80 -14.07 -25.18
C ASN A 375 18.27 -14.13 -26.66
N GLU A 376 17.52 -13.48 -27.54
CA GLU A 376 17.67 -13.50 -29.01
C GLU A 376 18.95 -12.84 -29.52
N GLY A 377 19.49 -11.85 -28.80
CA GLY A 377 20.64 -11.04 -29.22
C GLY A 377 21.97 -11.78 -29.19
N SER A 378 22.01 -12.96 -28.57
CA SER A 378 23.21 -13.82 -28.51
C SER A 378 23.25 -14.89 -29.61
N GLY A 379 22.44 -14.75 -30.67
CA GLY A 379 22.56 -15.51 -31.92
C GLY A 379 22.08 -16.96 -31.86
N TYR A 380 21.10 -17.28 -32.69
CA TYR A 380 20.84 -18.66 -33.09
C TYR A 380 21.94 -19.13 -34.04
N GLY A 381 22.65 -20.21 -33.68
CA GLY A 381 23.69 -20.84 -34.49
C GLY A 381 25.13 -20.55 -34.04
N ALA A 382 25.88 -21.64 -33.78
CA ALA A 382 27.30 -21.70 -33.39
C ALA A 382 27.73 -21.07 -32.04
N GLY A 383 26.78 -20.79 -31.13
CA GLY A 383 27.05 -20.41 -29.74
C GLY A 383 25.83 -20.42 -28.81
N ALA A 384 24.81 -21.25 -29.09
CA ALA A 384 23.49 -21.18 -28.46
C ALA A 384 23.52 -21.40 -26.93
N ASN A 385 23.25 -20.37 -26.14
CA ASN A 385 23.07 -20.44 -24.69
C ASN A 385 21.62 -20.74 -24.31
N PHE A 386 21.10 -21.88 -24.79
CA PHE A 386 19.87 -22.41 -24.23
C PHE A 386 20.10 -22.74 -22.75
N SER A 387 19.32 -22.12 -21.88
CA SER A 387 19.48 -22.30 -20.45
C SER A 387 18.66 -23.50 -19.99
N ASN A 388 19.31 -24.48 -19.33
CA ASN A 388 18.61 -25.60 -18.70
C ASN A 388 17.89 -25.16 -17.41
N MET A 389 16.98 -24.22 -17.56
CA MET A 389 16.25 -23.56 -16.51
C MET A 389 14.75 -23.62 -16.76
N MET A 390 14.01 -23.72 -15.67
CA MET A 390 12.63 -23.32 -15.59
C MET A 390 12.53 -21.99 -14.84
N VAL A 391 12.00 -20.96 -15.48
CA VAL A 391 11.67 -19.72 -14.79
C VAL A 391 10.23 -19.78 -14.33
N VAL A 392 10.01 -19.49 -13.05
CA VAL A 392 8.69 -19.41 -12.44
C VAL A 392 8.42 -17.95 -12.10
N VAL A 393 7.26 -17.43 -12.45
CA VAL A 393 6.81 -16.10 -12.00
C VAL A 393 5.46 -16.26 -11.34
N ARG A 394 5.37 -15.92 -10.06
CA ARG A 394 4.18 -16.14 -9.23
C ARG A 394 3.78 -14.93 -8.41
N ASP A 395 2.47 -14.70 -8.32
CA ASP A 395 1.89 -13.71 -7.40
C ASP A 395 2.61 -12.35 -7.50
N LEU A 396 2.85 -11.89 -8.73
CA LEU A 396 3.69 -10.72 -9.00
C LEU A 396 3.05 -9.78 -10.02
N LEU A 397 3.06 -8.48 -9.74
CA LEU A 397 2.76 -7.44 -10.72
C LEU A 397 4.05 -6.96 -11.38
N ILE A 398 4.03 -6.77 -12.70
CA ILE A 398 5.07 -6.03 -13.42
C ILE A 398 4.44 -4.92 -14.24
N LEU A 399 4.61 -3.67 -13.80
CA LEU A 399 4.12 -2.50 -14.53
C LEU A 399 5.28 -1.87 -15.32
N THR A 400 5.08 -1.58 -16.59
CA THR A 400 6.06 -0.87 -17.42
C THR A 400 5.62 0.57 -17.69
N THR A 401 6.55 1.44 -18.07
CA THR A 401 6.21 2.79 -18.53
C THR A 401 5.24 2.76 -19.71
N HIS A 402 4.32 3.72 -19.80
CA HIS A 402 3.45 3.86 -20.97
C HIS A 402 4.12 4.66 -22.10
N SER A 403 3.89 4.21 -23.34
CA SER A 403 4.22 4.88 -24.60
C SER A 403 3.02 4.77 -25.54
N ALA A 404 2.71 5.85 -26.28
CA ALA A 404 1.61 5.86 -27.26
C ALA A 404 1.82 4.94 -28.49
N TYR A 405 3.03 4.37 -28.65
CA TYR A 405 3.45 3.67 -29.86
C TYR A 405 4.07 2.29 -29.56
N GLY A 406 3.88 1.72 -28.38
CA GLY A 406 4.44 0.40 -28.05
C GLY A 406 5.97 0.41 -27.93
N LEU A 407 6.56 1.54 -27.52
CA LEU A 407 8.01 1.74 -27.38
C LEU A 407 8.51 1.42 -25.96
N THR A 408 7.81 0.54 -25.25
CA THR A 408 8.11 0.17 -23.86
C THR A 408 9.03 -1.05 -23.82
N TYR A 409 9.56 -1.36 -22.65
CA TYR A 409 10.11 -2.70 -22.39
C TYR A 409 8.96 -3.70 -22.24
N GLY A 410 9.25 -4.99 -22.39
CA GLY A 410 8.38 -6.08 -21.96
C GLY A 410 8.39 -6.27 -20.44
N ALA A 411 7.43 -7.01 -19.91
CA ALA A 411 7.50 -7.49 -18.53
C ALA A 411 8.53 -8.63 -18.40
N LEU A 412 8.46 -9.62 -19.30
CA LEU A 412 9.30 -10.82 -19.26
C LEU A 412 9.90 -11.13 -20.63
N ASN A 413 11.21 -11.41 -20.68
CA ASN A 413 11.86 -12.09 -21.79
C ASN A 413 12.47 -13.40 -21.32
N LEU A 414 11.81 -14.50 -21.67
CA LEU A 414 12.19 -15.87 -21.32
C LEU A 414 12.60 -16.69 -22.56
N TYR A 415 12.95 -16.04 -23.67
CA TYR A 415 13.20 -16.70 -24.95
C TYR A 415 14.23 -17.84 -24.85
N GLY A 416 15.37 -17.61 -24.19
CA GLY A 416 16.46 -18.59 -24.13
C GLY A 416 16.37 -19.62 -23.01
N VAL A 417 15.33 -19.62 -22.16
CA VAL A 417 15.16 -20.65 -21.13
C VAL A 417 14.41 -21.86 -21.67
N ALA A 418 14.64 -23.04 -21.09
CA ALA A 418 14.01 -24.26 -21.55
C ALA A 418 12.53 -24.39 -21.14
N ASN A 419 12.14 -23.82 -19.99
CA ASN A 419 10.79 -23.97 -19.47
C ASN A 419 10.33 -22.68 -18.78
N ALA A 420 9.01 -22.42 -18.82
CA ALA A 420 8.41 -21.31 -18.12
C ALA A 420 7.11 -21.71 -17.42
N HIS A 421 6.93 -21.23 -16.19
CA HIS A 421 5.69 -21.36 -15.43
C HIS A 421 5.27 -19.98 -14.94
N ILE A 422 4.19 -19.45 -15.51
CA ILE A 422 3.61 -18.19 -15.10
C ILE A 422 2.30 -18.48 -14.39
N GLU A 423 2.12 -17.94 -13.17
CA GLU A 423 0.91 -18.15 -12.40
C GLU A 423 0.56 -16.90 -11.61
N ASN A 424 -0.69 -16.44 -11.70
CA ASN A 424 -1.15 -15.24 -11.00
C ASN A 424 -0.30 -14.00 -11.32
N LEU A 425 0.11 -13.84 -12.57
CA LEU A 425 0.90 -12.69 -13.04
C LEU A 425 -0.02 -11.60 -13.59
N GLY A 426 0.19 -10.36 -13.16
CA GLY A 426 -0.39 -9.18 -13.79
C GLY A 426 0.71 -8.32 -14.38
N TYR A 427 0.49 -7.82 -15.59
CA TYR A 427 1.41 -6.86 -16.18
C TYR A 427 0.69 -5.90 -17.14
N GLY A 428 1.37 -4.83 -17.54
CA GLY A 428 0.77 -3.79 -18.37
C GLY A 428 1.58 -2.51 -18.29
N THR A 429 1.24 -1.56 -19.15
CA THR A 429 1.84 -0.23 -19.10
C THR A 429 1.12 0.68 -18.11
N ALA A 430 1.79 1.69 -17.55
CA ALA A 430 1.24 2.66 -16.59
C ALA A 430 0.25 3.70 -17.20
N GLY A 431 -0.47 3.36 -18.27
CA GLY A 431 -1.49 4.21 -18.89
C GLY A 431 -2.82 4.20 -18.14
N THR A 432 -3.76 5.07 -18.55
CA THR A 432 -5.11 5.20 -17.96
C THR A 432 -6.21 5.08 -19.00
N VAL A 433 -7.39 4.61 -18.59
CA VAL A 433 -8.53 4.36 -19.49
C VAL A 433 -9.65 5.40 -19.37
N ALA A 434 -9.80 6.05 -18.22
CA ALA A 434 -10.89 6.98 -17.97
C ALA A 434 -10.72 8.33 -18.69
N SER A 435 -11.81 8.88 -19.22
CA SER A 435 -11.85 10.24 -19.77
C SER A 435 -11.29 11.29 -18.77
N PRO A 436 -10.46 12.24 -19.22
CA PRO A 436 -10.12 12.54 -20.61
C PRO A 436 -9.00 11.68 -21.22
N SER A 437 -8.49 10.66 -20.53
CA SER A 437 -7.41 9.81 -21.04
C SER A 437 -7.77 9.14 -22.35
N THR A 438 -6.84 9.18 -23.31
CA THR A 438 -6.94 8.51 -24.61
C THR A 438 -5.83 7.48 -24.83
N ASP A 439 -5.07 7.13 -23.79
CA ASP A 439 -3.86 6.27 -23.88
C ASP A 439 -4.14 4.97 -24.66
N TYR A 440 -5.33 4.41 -24.49
CA TYR A 440 -5.74 3.12 -25.05
C TYR A 440 -6.88 3.23 -26.07
N THR A 441 -7.28 4.43 -26.48
CA THR A 441 -8.41 4.63 -27.42
C THR A 441 -8.08 4.15 -28.83
N SER A 442 -6.79 4.10 -29.18
CA SER A 442 -6.32 3.68 -30.50
C SER A 442 -5.26 2.58 -30.41
N PRO A 443 -5.61 1.35 -29.99
CA PRO A 443 -4.66 0.24 -29.84
C PRO A 443 -3.85 -0.07 -31.11
N GLY A 444 -4.37 0.31 -32.28
CA GLY A 444 -3.68 0.26 -33.57
C GLY A 444 -2.32 0.97 -33.60
N THR A 445 -2.12 2.05 -32.82
CA THR A 445 -0.86 2.81 -32.81
C THR A 445 0.28 2.07 -32.13
N PHE A 446 -0.01 1.11 -31.24
CA PHE A 446 1.04 0.30 -30.63
C PHE A 446 1.78 -0.59 -31.65
N GLY A 447 1.21 -0.79 -32.84
CA GLY A 447 1.86 -1.45 -33.98
C GLY A 447 3.06 -0.69 -34.56
N THR A 448 3.30 0.56 -34.15
CA THR A 448 4.50 1.34 -34.53
C THR A 448 5.76 0.90 -33.78
N GLY A 449 5.59 0.21 -32.64
CA GLY A 449 6.66 -0.35 -31.83
C GLY A 449 6.79 -1.85 -32.03
N LEU A 450 7.63 -2.46 -31.20
CA LEU A 450 7.92 -3.89 -31.19
C LEU A 450 7.88 -4.50 -29.78
N SER A 451 7.25 -3.83 -28.81
CA SER A 451 7.26 -4.32 -27.42
C SER A 451 6.48 -5.62 -27.29
N VAL A 452 7.15 -6.65 -26.76
CA VAL A 452 6.53 -7.92 -26.39
C VAL A 452 6.34 -7.92 -24.88
N GLY A 453 5.09 -7.91 -24.41
CA GLY A 453 4.76 -7.86 -22.99
C GLY A 453 5.30 -9.07 -22.23
N CYS A 454 5.03 -10.28 -22.72
CA CYS A 454 5.64 -11.51 -22.21
C CYS A 454 6.11 -12.38 -23.37
N LEU A 455 7.42 -12.60 -23.45
CA LEU A 455 8.05 -13.48 -24.43
C LEU A 455 8.39 -14.81 -23.76
N LEU A 456 7.62 -15.85 -24.09
CA LEU A 456 7.82 -17.21 -23.57
C LEU A 456 8.97 -17.94 -24.31
N PRO A 457 9.49 -19.05 -23.74
CA PRO A 457 10.59 -19.83 -24.32
C PRO A 457 10.51 -20.08 -25.82
N ALA A 458 11.62 -19.97 -26.54
CA ALA A 458 11.66 -20.13 -27.99
C ALA A 458 11.15 -21.51 -28.46
N PRO A 459 10.51 -21.59 -29.64
CA PRO A 459 10.25 -22.87 -30.30
C PRO A 459 11.52 -23.67 -30.64
N GLY A 460 11.46 -24.99 -30.49
CA GLY A 460 12.59 -25.92 -30.54
C GLY A 460 13.36 -26.07 -29.24
N ASN A 461 12.94 -25.43 -28.15
CA ASN A 461 13.67 -25.41 -26.88
C ASN A 461 12.75 -25.49 -25.66
N ASN A 462 11.51 -25.94 -25.78
CA ASN A 462 10.66 -26.00 -24.60
C ASN A 462 9.67 -27.16 -24.63
N ASP A 463 9.60 -27.90 -23.52
CA ASP A 463 8.66 -29.02 -23.32
C ASP A 463 7.60 -28.67 -22.26
N TYR A 464 7.78 -27.54 -21.56
CA TYR A 464 6.89 -27.08 -20.49
C TYR A 464 6.80 -25.55 -20.52
N VAL A 465 5.67 -25.06 -21.02
CA VAL A 465 5.30 -23.64 -21.03
C VAL A 465 3.87 -23.53 -20.53
N ILE A 466 3.70 -23.00 -19.33
CA ILE A 466 2.39 -22.84 -18.70
C ILE A 466 2.16 -21.39 -18.31
N ALA A 467 0.97 -20.88 -18.62
CA ALA A 467 0.48 -19.60 -18.11
C ALA A 467 -0.91 -19.77 -17.48
N LYS A 468 -1.00 -19.59 -16.17
CA LYS A 468 -2.24 -19.68 -15.39
C LYS A 468 -2.60 -18.32 -14.86
N ASN A 469 -3.85 -17.92 -15.06
CA ASN A 469 -4.38 -16.72 -14.44
C ASN A 469 -3.53 -15.48 -14.73
N VAL A 470 -3.49 -15.04 -16.00
CA VAL A 470 -2.67 -13.90 -16.45
C VAL A 470 -3.53 -12.71 -16.85
N SER A 471 -3.18 -11.53 -16.35
CA SER A 471 -3.91 -10.27 -16.62
C SER A 471 -2.98 -9.25 -17.27
N ILE A 472 -3.36 -8.74 -18.45
CA ILE A 472 -2.55 -7.81 -19.24
C ILE A 472 -3.32 -6.50 -19.42
N GLY A 473 -2.83 -5.44 -18.78
CA GLY A 473 -3.47 -4.12 -18.74
C GLY A 473 -3.24 -3.24 -19.97
N GLY A 474 -2.51 -3.72 -20.97
CA GLY A 474 -2.37 -3.08 -22.28
C GLY A 474 -1.15 -2.19 -22.51
N GLY A 475 -1.08 -1.62 -23.71
CA GLY A 475 -0.01 -0.72 -24.18
C GLY A 475 1.20 -1.41 -24.80
N TYR A 476 1.09 -2.70 -25.11
CA TYR A 476 2.11 -3.45 -25.83
C TYR A 476 1.79 -3.57 -27.31
N THR A 477 2.84 -3.68 -28.14
CA THR A 477 2.66 -4.13 -29.52
C THR A 477 2.13 -5.57 -29.52
N TYR A 478 2.76 -6.46 -28.75
CA TYR A 478 2.36 -7.84 -28.61
C TYR A 478 2.11 -8.14 -27.14
N ALA A 479 0.90 -8.54 -26.76
CA ALA A 479 0.58 -8.78 -25.36
C ALA A 479 1.40 -9.96 -24.81
N MET A 480 1.33 -11.10 -25.49
CA MET A 480 2.11 -12.30 -25.11
C MET A 480 2.42 -13.18 -26.32
N PHE A 481 3.67 -13.61 -26.42
CA PHE A 481 4.09 -14.67 -27.33
C PHE A 481 3.85 -16.02 -26.64
N MET A 482 2.86 -16.76 -27.12
CA MET A 482 2.62 -18.16 -26.82
C MET A 482 3.46 -19.02 -27.76
N THR A 483 4.37 -19.80 -27.20
CA THR A 483 5.29 -20.67 -27.93
C THR A 483 4.87 -22.14 -27.79
N GLU A 484 5.54 -23.05 -28.51
CA GLU A 484 5.19 -24.47 -28.55
C GLU A 484 4.96 -25.10 -27.16
N HIS A 485 4.18 -26.20 -27.08
CA HIS A 485 3.79 -26.83 -25.81
C HIS A 485 3.07 -25.89 -24.82
N GLY A 486 2.75 -24.66 -25.24
CA GLY A 486 2.12 -23.63 -24.44
C GLY A 486 0.70 -24.02 -24.04
N VAL A 487 0.45 -24.04 -22.74
CA VAL A 487 -0.89 -24.22 -22.17
C VAL A 487 -1.25 -22.99 -21.34
N ILE A 488 -2.32 -22.32 -21.76
CA ILE A 488 -2.88 -21.13 -21.12
C ILE A 488 -4.25 -21.49 -20.56
N ASP A 489 -4.41 -21.39 -19.24
CA ASP A 489 -5.68 -21.68 -18.55
C ASP A 489 -6.65 -20.49 -18.64
N ARG A 490 -6.28 -19.37 -17.99
CA ARG A 490 -7.05 -18.12 -17.98
C ARG A 490 -6.16 -16.95 -18.37
N TYR A 491 -6.53 -16.26 -19.44
CA TYR A 491 -5.78 -15.16 -20.04
C TYR A 491 -6.69 -13.98 -20.32
N MET A 492 -6.25 -12.77 -19.96
CA MET A 492 -6.96 -11.53 -20.28
C MET A 492 -6.00 -10.51 -20.85
N ALA A 493 -6.23 -10.08 -22.09
CA ALA A 493 -5.46 -9.04 -22.75
C ALA A 493 -6.36 -7.89 -23.17
N LEU A 494 -6.04 -6.69 -22.69
CA LEU A 494 -6.74 -5.47 -23.05
C LEU A 494 -5.80 -4.53 -23.79
N TYR A 495 -6.31 -3.76 -24.75
CA TYR A 495 -5.63 -2.57 -25.28
C TYR A 495 -4.20 -2.80 -25.80
N CYS A 496 -3.96 -3.91 -26.49
CA CYS A 496 -2.71 -4.19 -27.19
C CYS A 496 -2.90 -4.07 -28.70
N TRP A 497 -1.83 -3.97 -29.48
CA TRP A 497 -1.98 -4.10 -30.93
C TRP A 497 -2.35 -5.55 -31.30
N ALA A 498 -1.55 -6.52 -30.87
CA ALA A 498 -1.89 -7.94 -30.93
C ALA A 498 -2.09 -8.51 -29.53
N GLY A 499 -3.20 -9.23 -29.33
CA GLY A 499 -3.53 -9.94 -28.09
C GLY A 499 -2.67 -11.20 -27.91
N LEU A 500 -3.25 -12.35 -28.26
CA LEU A 500 -2.54 -13.62 -28.18
C LEU A 500 -1.67 -13.82 -29.42
N CYS A 501 -0.37 -14.02 -29.26
CA CYS A 501 0.55 -14.21 -30.39
C CYS A 501 1.07 -15.65 -30.42
N ALA A 502 0.58 -16.47 -31.34
CA ALA A 502 1.05 -17.85 -31.49
C ALA A 502 2.31 -17.89 -32.34
N VAL A 503 3.40 -18.44 -31.80
CA VAL A 503 4.71 -18.37 -32.43
C VAL A 503 5.05 -19.67 -33.14
N GLY A 504 5.09 -19.60 -34.47
CA GLY A 504 5.69 -20.60 -35.34
C GLY A 504 7.22 -20.53 -35.25
N ASN A 505 7.83 -19.46 -35.74
CA ASN A 505 9.26 -19.23 -35.57
C ASN A 505 9.56 -17.75 -35.35
N TYR A 506 10.55 -17.47 -34.50
CA TYR A 506 10.96 -16.11 -34.15
C TYR A 506 12.46 -16.10 -33.87
N ALA A 507 13.15 -15.03 -34.28
CA ALA A 507 14.58 -14.82 -34.00
C ALA A 507 15.50 -16.04 -34.24
N GLY A 508 15.27 -16.76 -35.34
CA GLY A 508 16.07 -17.92 -35.74
C GLY A 508 15.72 -19.24 -35.05
N SER A 509 14.73 -19.28 -34.14
CA SER A 509 14.26 -20.52 -33.49
C SER A 509 14.03 -21.69 -34.48
N VAL A 510 14.20 -22.94 -34.04
CA VAL A 510 14.01 -24.16 -34.87
C VAL A 510 12.63 -24.21 -35.53
N GLY A 511 11.62 -23.64 -34.85
CA GLY A 511 10.26 -23.49 -35.34
C GLY A 511 9.30 -24.55 -34.80
N SER A 512 8.13 -24.10 -34.32
CA SER A 512 7.05 -24.90 -33.77
C SER A 512 6.24 -25.60 -34.86
N VAL A 513 6.00 -26.89 -34.65
CA VAL A 513 4.97 -27.70 -35.32
C VAL A 513 4.01 -28.33 -34.30
N HIS A 514 4.01 -27.80 -33.08
CA HIS A 514 3.35 -28.40 -31.92
C HIS A 514 2.03 -27.71 -31.60
N ALA A 515 1.19 -28.42 -30.85
CA ALA A 515 -0.05 -27.89 -30.33
C ALA A 515 0.21 -26.89 -29.20
N MET A 516 -0.58 -25.82 -29.21
CA MET A 516 -0.69 -24.85 -28.14
C MET A 516 -2.17 -24.66 -27.83
N ASP A 517 -2.50 -24.46 -26.56
CA ASP A 517 -3.88 -24.39 -26.09
C ASP A 517 -4.11 -23.17 -25.20
N ALA A 518 -5.13 -22.39 -25.53
CA ALA A 518 -5.66 -21.30 -24.73
C ALA A 518 -7.11 -21.62 -24.34
N MET A 519 -7.28 -22.18 -23.14
CA MET A 519 -8.55 -22.70 -22.65
C MET A 519 -9.60 -21.60 -22.49
N SER A 520 -9.20 -20.43 -21.96
CA SER A 520 -10.03 -19.24 -21.87
C SER A 520 -9.20 -17.97 -22.04
N ALA A 521 -9.46 -17.22 -23.12
CA ALA A 521 -8.82 -15.95 -23.42
C ALA A 521 -9.86 -14.83 -23.58
N SER A 522 -9.89 -13.84 -22.68
CA SER A 522 -10.60 -12.58 -22.90
C SER A 522 -9.66 -11.61 -23.59
N ILE A 523 -9.97 -11.18 -24.81
CA ILE A 523 -9.13 -10.27 -25.59
C ILE A 523 -9.99 -9.11 -26.04
N GLU A 524 -9.75 -7.92 -25.49
CA GLU A 524 -10.64 -6.76 -25.69
C GLU A 524 -9.86 -5.55 -26.16
N ALA A 525 -10.47 -4.79 -27.08
CA ALA A 525 -9.86 -3.61 -27.67
C ALA A 525 -8.41 -3.87 -28.13
N CYS A 526 -8.16 -5.02 -28.76
CA CYS A 526 -6.92 -5.29 -29.47
C CYS A 526 -7.14 -5.10 -30.98
N ALA A 527 -6.11 -4.69 -31.71
CA ALA A 527 -6.20 -4.60 -33.18
C ALA A 527 -6.18 -5.97 -33.86
N SER A 528 -5.68 -7.01 -33.18
CA SER A 528 -5.76 -8.40 -33.60
C SER A 528 -5.92 -9.32 -32.38
N GLU A 529 -6.92 -10.19 -32.40
CA GLU A 529 -7.21 -11.12 -31.31
C GLU A 529 -6.17 -12.23 -31.24
N LEU A 530 -5.86 -12.82 -32.40
CA LEU A 530 -4.83 -13.82 -32.57
C LEU A 530 -3.86 -13.36 -33.65
N TYR A 531 -2.57 -13.42 -33.35
CA TYR A 531 -1.51 -13.04 -34.27
C TYR A 531 -0.49 -14.16 -34.46
N ILE A 532 -0.28 -14.61 -35.69
CA ILE A 532 0.66 -15.67 -36.01
C ILE A 532 2.04 -15.08 -36.30
N VAL A 533 3.04 -15.52 -35.54
CA VAL A 533 4.43 -15.10 -35.69
C VAL A 533 5.24 -16.22 -36.33
N GLY A 534 5.50 -16.09 -37.62
CA GLY A 534 6.36 -17.02 -38.35
C GLY A 534 5.68 -18.34 -38.76
N ALA A 535 6.31 -19.06 -39.68
CA ALA A 535 5.71 -20.20 -40.38
C ALA A 535 6.02 -21.57 -39.77
N GLY A 536 6.77 -21.62 -38.66
CA GLY A 536 7.17 -22.89 -38.03
C GLY A 536 8.31 -23.60 -38.80
N SER A 537 8.25 -24.92 -38.87
CA SER A 537 9.29 -25.76 -39.49
C SER A 537 8.70 -26.88 -40.35
N GLY A 538 9.45 -27.34 -41.35
CA GLY A 538 9.01 -28.45 -42.23
C GLY A 538 7.74 -28.18 -43.04
N GLY A 539 7.33 -26.92 -43.22
CA GLY A 539 6.08 -26.55 -43.91
C GLY A 539 4.83 -26.62 -43.04
N ALA A 540 4.97 -26.91 -41.75
CA ALA A 540 3.90 -26.83 -40.76
C ALA A 540 4.18 -25.68 -39.79
N GLY A 541 3.14 -24.92 -39.48
CA GLY A 541 3.19 -23.81 -38.55
C GLY A 541 2.66 -24.17 -37.16
N PRO A 542 2.45 -23.15 -36.33
CA PRO A 542 1.90 -23.35 -34.99
C PRO A 542 0.49 -23.94 -35.08
N THR A 543 0.20 -24.98 -34.27
CA THR A 543 -1.16 -25.54 -34.15
C THR A 543 -1.85 -24.93 -32.94
N VAL A 544 -2.83 -24.06 -33.16
CA VAL A 544 -3.45 -23.24 -32.11
C VAL A 544 -4.87 -23.71 -31.81
N TYR A 545 -5.11 -24.06 -30.56
CA TYR A 545 -6.46 -24.22 -30.02
C TYR A 545 -6.74 -23.07 -29.07
N ALA A 546 -7.83 -22.32 -29.29
CA ALA A 546 -8.14 -21.19 -28.43
C ALA A 546 -9.66 -20.96 -28.32
N ASN A 547 -10.13 -20.72 -27.09
CA ASN A 547 -11.46 -20.12 -26.87
C ASN A 547 -11.29 -18.65 -26.51
N ILE A 548 -11.61 -17.77 -27.47
CA ILE A 548 -11.44 -16.33 -27.34
C ILE A 548 -12.81 -15.68 -27.14
N SER A 549 -12.94 -14.86 -26.11
CA SER A 549 -14.03 -13.90 -25.90
C SER A 549 -13.50 -12.51 -26.25
N THR A 550 -14.19 -11.78 -27.12
CA THR A 550 -13.76 -10.44 -27.58
C THR A 550 -14.89 -9.43 -27.59
N GLU A 551 -14.57 -8.17 -27.26
CA GLU A 551 -15.47 -7.02 -27.45
C GLU A 551 -15.20 -6.25 -28.76
N SER A 552 -14.26 -6.72 -29.58
CA SER A 552 -14.05 -6.17 -30.92
C SER A 552 -15.24 -6.50 -31.82
N SER A 553 -15.80 -5.48 -32.46
CA SER A 553 -16.87 -5.68 -33.44
C SER A 553 -16.41 -6.39 -34.71
N ALA A 554 -15.10 -6.37 -35.00
CA ALA A 554 -14.50 -6.94 -36.22
C ALA A 554 -13.20 -7.69 -35.88
N PRO A 555 -13.30 -8.85 -35.19
CA PRO A 555 -12.12 -9.58 -34.77
C PRO A 555 -11.37 -10.16 -35.97
N ILE A 556 -10.05 -10.14 -35.89
CA ILE A 556 -9.15 -10.59 -36.94
C ILE A 556 -8.11 -11.56 -36.39
N ILE A 557 -7.93 -12.66 -37.13
CA ILE A 557 -6.76 -13.52 -37.01
C ILE A 557 -5.74 -13.08 -38.06
N ALA A 558 -4.64 -12.50 -37.60
CA ALA A 558 -3.62 -11.93 -38.47
C ALA A 558 -2.29 -12.66 -38.33
N GLY A 559 -1.32 -12.34 -39.18
CA GLY A 559 0.04 -12.86 -39.04
C GLY A 559 1.08 -11.94 -39.67
N ASN A 560 2.34 -12.13 -39.28
CA ASN A 560 3.45 -11.30 -39.75
C ASN A 560 3.84 -11.52 -41.23
N SER A 561 3.28 -12.54 -41.87
CA SER A 561 3.42 -12.81 -43.29
C SER A 561 2.31 -13.75 -43.77
N THR A 562 2.04 -13.75 -45.07
CA THR A 562 1.16 -14.74 -45.71
C THR A 562 1.67 -16.17 -45.47
N GLY A 563 3.00 -16.38 -45.47
CA GLY A 563 3.60 -17.68 -45.20
C GLY A 563 3.31 -18.20 -43.78
N ALA A 564 3.32 -17.31 -42.78
CA ALA A 564 2.96 -17.65 -41.41
C ALA A 564 1.49 -18.08 -41.32
N MET A 565 0.59 -17.33 -41.95
CA MET A 565 -0.85 -17.63 -41.96
C MET A 565 -1.16 -18.94 -42.66
N ASN A 566 -0.57 -19.17 -43.84
CA ASN A 566 -0.76 -20.40 -44.63
C ASN A 566 -0.32 -21.65 -43.86
N ALA A 567 0.76 -21.54 -43.08
CA ALA A 567 1.31 -22.66 -42.32
C ALA A 567 0.55 -22.91 -41.00
N ALA A 568 -0.15 -21.92 -40.46
CA ALA A 568 -0.85 -22.04 -39.18
C ALA A 568 -2.04 -22.99 -39.26
N LEU A 569 -2.21 -23.80 -38.20
CA LEU A 569 -3.22 -24.85 -38.10
C LEU A 569 -4.01 -24.69 -36.80
N GLY A 570 -5.13 -25.42 -36.68
CA GLY A 570 -5.84 -25.60 -35.42
C GLY A 570 -7.27 -25.07 -35.47
N ARG A 571 -7.81 -24.67 -34.32
CA ARG A 571 -9.20 -24.22 -34.18
C ARG A 571 -9.33 -23.09 -33.16
N VAL A 572 -9.95 -22.00 -33.58
CA VAL A 572 -10.24 -20.84 -32.74
C VAL A 572 -11.76 -20.68 -32.62
N ARG A 573 -12.27 -20.80 -31.40
CA ARG A 573 -13.68 -20.50 -31.10
C ARG A 573 -13.80 -19.06 -30.62
N LEU A 574 -14.65 -18.28 -31.28
CA LEU A 574 -14.92 -16.88 -30.94
C LEU A 574 -16.25 -16.72 -30.21
N THR A 575 -16.25 -15.94 -29.14
CA THR A 575 -17.42 -15.51 -28.35
C THR A 575 -17.30 -14.01 -28.05
N GLY A 576 -18.32 -13.38 -27.45
CA GLY A 576 -18.28 -11.96 -27.05
C GLY A 576 -19.19 -11.05 -27.90
N LEU A 577 -18.79 -9.81 -28.15
CA LEU A 577 -19.59 -8.74 -28.80
C LEU A 577 -19.17 -8.46 -30.25
N PHE A 578 -18.75 -9.48 -31.00
CA PHE A 578 -18.39 -9.30 -32.41
C PHE A 578 -19.61 -9.27 -33.34
N THR A 579 -19.46 -8.57 -34.47
CA THR A 579 -20.40 -8.69 -35.59
C THR A 579 -19.91 -9.82 -36.49
N GLU A 580 -20.76 -10.80 -36.81
CA GLU A 580 -20.37 -11.95 -37.62
C GLU A 580 -19.71 -11.57 -38.97
N SER A 581 -20.17 -10.50 -39.61
CA SER A 581 -19.60 -10.01 -40.87
C SER A 581 -18.22 -9.35 -40.72
N GLY A 582 -17.82 -9.01 -39.50
CA GLY A 582 -16.52 -8.41 -39.19
C GLY A 582 -15.43 -9.43 -38.91
N VAL A 583 -15.77 -10.72 -38.77
CA VAL A 583 -14.78 -11.77 -38.51
C VAL A 583 -13.95 -12.03 -39.77
N SER A 584 -12.63 -11.91 -39.67
CA SER A 584 -11.74 -12.03 -40.83
C SER A 584 -10.39 -12.67 -40.50
N THR A 585 -9.66 -13.05 -41.56
CA THR A 585 -8.25 -13.43 -41.48
C THR A 585 -7.43 -12.54 -42.42
N SER A 586 -6.18 -12.22 -42.05
CA SER A 586 -5.33 -11.34 -42.88
C SER A 586 -4.82 -12.02 -44.16
N ALA A 587 -4.86 -13.35 -44.20
CA ALA A 587 -4.46 -14.21 -45.31
C ALA A 587 -5.13 -15.58 -45.17
N PRO A 588 -5.08 -16.44 -46.22
CA PRO A 588 -5.52 -17.83 -46.10
C PRO A 588 -4.78 -18.57 -44.98
N THR A 589 -5.47 -19.49 -44.31
CA THR A 589 -4.92 -20.18 -43.13
C THR A 589 -5.64 -21.48 -42.87
N GLY A 590 -4.92 -22.47 -42.32
CA GLY A 590 -5.48 -23.74 -41.85
C GLY A 590 -6.15 -23.67 -40.48
N ILE A 591 -6.29 -22.47 -39.90
CA ILE A 591 -7.02 -22.27 -38.64
C ILE A 591 -8.53 -22.29 -38.91
N GLU A 592 -9.24 -23.22 -38.27
CA GLU A 592 -10.70 -23.24 -38.29
C GLU A 592 -11.27 -22.20 -37.32
N VAL A 593 -11.90 -21.15 -37.84
CA VAL A 593 -12.60 -20.15 -37.02
C VAL A 593 -14.04 -20.57 -36.79
N VAL A 594 -14.44 -20.72 -35.53
CA VAL A 594 -15.76 -21.21 -35.13
C VAL A 594 -16.54 -20.11 -34.43
N ASN A 595 -17.77 -19.84 -34.87
CA ASN A 595 -18.71 -19.03 -34.08
C ASN A 595 -19.13 -19.83 -32.84
N GLY A 596 -18.64 -19.43 -31.67
CA GLY A 596 -18.97 -20.01 -30.37
C GLY A 596 -20.24 -19.48 -29.73
N GLN A 597 -20.88 -18.44 -30.29
CA GLN A 597 -22.15 -17.89 -29.77
C GLN A 597 -23.36 -18.76 -30.14
N VAL A 598 -23.20 -19.72 -31.06
CA VAL A 598 -24.26 -20.62 -31.51
C VAL A 598 -23.81 -22.08 -31.44
N PRO A 599 -24.69 -23.03 -31.05
CA PRO A 599 -24.35 -24.46 -31.04
C PRO A 599 -23.97 -25.01 -32.43
N ARG A 600 -24.57 -24.43 -33.48
CA ARG A 600 -24.25 -24.70 -34.88
C ARG A 600 -24.54 -23.47 -35.73
N ALA A 601 -23.58 -23.06 -36.55
CA ALA A 601 -23.72 -21.91 -37.45
C ALA A 601 -24.62 -22.26 -38.66
N ILE A 602 -25.94 -22.23 -38.45
CA ILE A 602 -26.95 -22.32 -39.52
C ILE A 602 -27.45 -20.91 -39.82
N LYS A 603 -27.28 -20.45 -41.07
CA LYS A 603 -27.69 -19.10 -41.48
C LYS A 603 -28.64 -19.13 -42.67
N ARG A 604 -29.71 -18.34 -42.60
CA ARG A 604 -30.62 -18.13 -43.74
C ARG A 604 -30.09 -17.02 -44.64
N LYS A 605 -30.17 -17.21 -45.95
CA LYS A 605 -29.74 -16.25 -46.97
C LYS A 605 -30.85 -16.07 -48.01
N THR A 606 -31.17 -14.83 -48.36
CA THR A 606 -32.28 -14.47 -49.28
C THR A 606 -31.80 -13.62 -50.47
N SER A 607 -30.51 -13.34 -50.55
CA SER A 607 -29.84 -12.56 -51.59
C SER A 607 -28.42 -13.07 -51.79
N ALA A 608 -27.72 -12.55 -52.80
CA ALA A 608 -26.32 -12.89 -53.03
C ALA A 608 -25.44 -12.55 -51.81
N PHE A 609 -24.41 -13.37 -51.56
CA PHE A 609 -23.49 -13.21 -50.43
C PHE A 609 -22.15 -13.90 -50.71
N THR A 610 -21.12 -13.51 -49.94
CA THR A 610 -19.86 -14.25 -49.83
C THR A 610 -19.82 -14.95 -48.47
N CYS A 611 -19.43 -16.21 -48.45
CA CYS A 611 -19.23 -16.97 -47.22
C CYS A 611 -18.14 -16.31 -46.36
N SER A 612 -18.42 -16.17 -45.07
CA SER A 612 -17.45 -15.78 -44.06
C SER A 612 -16.71 -17.02 -43.50
N VAL A 613 -15.56 -16.80 -42.85
CA VAL A 613 -14.74 -17.86 -42.26
C VAL A 613 -15.43 -18.65 -41.14
N ILE A 614 -16.52 -18.11 -40.58
CA ILE A 614 -17.32 -18.76 -39.52
C ILE A 614 -18.62 -19.41 -40.03
N ASP A 615 -18.93 -19.31 -41.33
CA ASP A 615 -20.11 -19.95 -41.89
C ASP A 615 -19.94 -21.47 -41.95
N ARG A 616 -21.03 -22.22 -41.76
CA ARG A 616 -21.03 -23.69 -41.85
C ARG A 616 -22.19 -24.21 -42.69
N THR A 617 -23.43 -23.93 -42.30
CA THR A 617 -24.62 -24.36 -43.04
C THR A 617 -25.45 -23.16 -43.47
N LEU A 618 -25.65 -23.01 -44.78
CA LEU A 618 -26.30 -21.88 -45.42
C LEU A 618 -27.61 -22.33 -46.08
N VAL A 619 -28.71 -21.95 -45.45
CA VAL A 619 -30.08 -22.18 -45.93
C VAL A 619 -30.44 -21.05 -46.88
N CYS A 620 -30.34 -21.31 -48.17
CA CYS A 620 -30.54 -20.35 -49.23
C CYS A 620 -31.99 -20.40 -49.71
N ASP A 621 -32.76 -19.36 -49.40
CA ASP A 621 -34.15 -19.22 -49.80
C ASP A 621 -34.27 -18.43 -51.10
N THR A 622 -34.28 -19.15 -52.21
CA THR A 622 -34.39 -18.60 -53.56
C THR A 622 -35.85 -18.40 -54.00
N THR A 623 -36.83 -18.40 -53.09
CA THR A 623 -38.26 -18.34 -53.48
C THR A 623 -38.57 -17.09 -54.29
N THR A 624 -38.01 -15.94 -53.89
CA THR A 624 -38.22 -14.65 -54.56
C THR A 624 -37.45 -14.55 -55.88
N ALA A 625 -36.18 -14.98 -55.89
CA ALA A 625 -35.30 -14.97 -57.05
C ALA A 625 -34.12 -15.94 -56.86
N GLY A 626 -33.55 -16.42 -57.96
CA GLY A 626 -32.24 -17.10 -57.93
C GLY A 626 -31.12 -16.11 -57.59
N PHE A 627 -30.07 -16.58 -56.91
CA PHE A 627 -28.91 -15.77 -56.56
C PHE A 627 -27.65 -16.61 -56.43
N THR A 628 -26.50 -15.94 -56.26
CA THR A 628 -25.20 -16.59 -56.08
C THR A 628 -24.73 -16.53 -54.63
N GLY A 629 -24.38 -17.67 -54.06
CA GLY A 629 -23.56 -17.78 -52.87
C GLY A 629 -22.10 -18.03 -53.26
N THR A 630 -21.17 -17.19 -52.80
CA THR A 630 -19.77 -17.24 -53.21
C THR A 630 -18.90 -17.86 -52.12
N LEU A 631 -18.22 -18.95 -52.44
CA LEU A 631 -17.19 -19.57 -51.60
C LEU A 631 -15.96 -18.65 -51.49
N PRO A 632 -15.25 -18.64 -50.35
CA PRO A 632 -14.02 -17.87 -50.19
C PRO A 632 -12.87 -18.52 -50.99
N ALA A 633 -11.66 -17.98 -50.86
CA ALA A 633 -10.47 -18.64 -51.38
C ALA A 633 -10.35 -20.06 -50.80
N ALA A 634 -10.10 -21.05 -51.66
CA ALA A 634 -9.90 -22.44 -51.26
C ALA A 634 -8.55 -22.65 -50.56
N ASP A 635 -7.57 -21.77 -50.81
CA ASP A 635 -6.22 -21.83 -50.29
C ASP A 635 -6.24 -22.08 -48.78
N PHE A 636 -5.71 -23.23 -48.35
CA PHE A 636 -5.58 -23.62 -46.95
C PHE A 636 -6.91 -23.64 -46.15
N CYS A 637 -8.07 -23.45 -46.78
CA CYS A 637 -9.33 -23.25 -46.07
C CYS A 637 -9.76 -24.56 -45.37
N PRO A 638 -9.87 -24.59 -44.03
CA PRO A 638 -10.20 -25.81 -43.30
C PRO A 638 -11.72 -26.03 -43.19
N THR A 639 -12.53 -25.10 -43.68
CA THR A 639 -13.98 -25.07 -43.45
C THR A 639 -14.73 -25.76 -44.59
N GLU A 640 -15.57 -26.73 -44.25
CA GLU A 640 -16.62 -27.23 -45.13
C GLU A 640 -17.81 -26.26 -45.14
N TYR A 641 -18.28 -25.88 -46.32
CA TYR A 641 -19.49 -25.09 -46.51
C TYR A 641 -20.63 -25.94 -47.06
N VAL A 642 -21.76 -25.94 -46.38
CA VAL A 642 -22.98 -26.64 -46.80
C VAL A 642 -24.01 -25.64 -47.28
N PHE A 643 -24.45 -25.75 -48.52
CA PHE A 643 -25.52 -24.94 -49.10
C PHE A 643 -26.77 -25.80 -49.25
N LYS A 644 -27.92 -25.32 -48.79
CA LYS A 644 -29.22 -25.95 -49.02
C LYS A 644 -30.14 -24.96 -49.70
N ASN A 645 -30.58 -25.30 -50.92
CA ASN A 645 -31.59 -24.51 -51.62
C ASN A 645 -32.99 -24.92 -51.12
N VAL A 646 -33.69 -24.01 -50.46
CA VAL A 646 -35.06 -24.24 -49.95
C VAL A 646 -36.14 -23.48 -50.72
N GLY A 647 -35.75 -22.69 -51.72
CA GLY A 647 -36.68 -21.92 -52.55
C GLY A 647 -37.02 -22.62 -53.86
N THR A 648 -37.74 -21.91 -54.72
CA THR A 648 -38.25 -22.43 -56.01
C THR A 648 -37.37 -22.11 -57.20
N ASN A 649 -36.41 -21.18 -57.06
CA ASN A 649 -35.48 -20.81 -58.12
C ASN A 649 -34.12 -21.48 -57.93
N THR A 650 -33.29 -21.43 -58.97
CA THR A 650 -31.93 -21.96 -58.96
C THR A 650 -31.00 -21.17 -58.05
N LEU A 651 -30.22 -21.87 -57.22
CA LEU A 651 -29.08 -21.32 -56.48
C LEU A 651 -27.78 -21.60 -57.25
N THR A 652 -26.98 -20.57 -57.45
CA THR A 652 -25.62 -20.72 -57.99
C THR A 652 -24.61 -20.67 -56.83
N VAL A 653 -23.68 -21.62 -56.81
CA VAL A 653 -22.51 -21.58 -55.93
C VAL A 653 -21.31 -21.16 -56.79
N GLY A 654 -20.74 -20.00 -56.48
CA GLY A 654 -19.55 -19.46 -57.14
C GLY A 654 -18.32 -19.50 -56.24
N THR A 655 -17.20 -19.02 -56.74
CA THR A 655 -15.92 -18.93 -55.99
C THR A 655 -15.33 -17.54 -56.11
N THR A 656 -14.54 -17.16 -55.11
CA THR A 656 -13.70 -15.96 -55.19
C THR A 656 -12.50 -16.24 -56.10
N GLY A 657 -12.12 -15.28 -56.95
CA GLY A 657 -10.92 -15.41 -57.80
C GLY A 657 -10.99 -16.46 -58.91
N GLY A 658 -12.18 -17.02 -59.19
CA GLY A 658 -12.38 -17.95 -60.32
C GLY A 658 -11.83 -19.36 -60.10
N GLN A 659 -11.54 -19.75 -58.85
CA GLN A 659 -11.13 -21.11 -58.51
C GLN A 659 -12.21 -22.13 -58.93
N LEU A 660 -11.77 -23.29 -59.41
CA LEU A 660 -12.70 -24.31 -59.91
C LEU A 660 -13.40 -25.05 -58.76
N ILE A 661 -14.65 -25.41 -59.00
CA ILE A 661 -15.44 -26.37 -58.23
C ILE A 661 -15.44 -27.70 -59.00
N TYR A 662 -14.77 -28.70 -58.46
CA TYR A 662 -14.70 -30.05 -58.99
C TYR A 662 -15.90 -30.87 -58.50
N SER A 663 -16.61 -31.48 -59.44
CA SER A 663 -17.65 -32.46 -59.13
C SER A 663 -17.03 -33.82 -58.76
N SER A 664 -17.84 -34.75 -58.24
CA SER A 664 -17.41 -36.12 -57.96
C SER A 664 -16.90 -36.88 -59.20
N SER A 665 -17.22 -36.41 -60.41
CA SER A 665 -16.67 -36.93 -61.68
C SER A 665 -15.34 -36.29 -62.10
N GLY A 666 -14.74 -35.42 -61.27
CA GLY A 666 -13.44 -34.79 -61.50
C GLY A 666 -13.43 -33.62 -62.49
N THR A 667 -14.58 -33.23 -63.06
CA THR A 667 -14.68 -32.06 -63.95
C THR A 667 -14.79 -30.78 -63.12
N GLY A 668 -13.88 -29.84 -63.35
CA GLY A 668 -13.86 -28.52 -62.71
C GLY A 668 -14.68 -27.48 -63.48
N ALA A 669 -15.50 -26.71 -62.77
CA ALA A 669 -16.28 -25.60 -63.32
C ALA A 669 -16.17 -24.36 -62.44
N ALA A 670 -16.32 -23.16 -63.01
CA ALA A 670 -16.28 -21.90 -62.24
C ALA A 670 -17.49 -21.72 -61.31
N THR A 671 -18.58 -22.46 -61.53
CA THR A 671 -19.78 -22.44 -60.70
C THR A 671 -20.39 -23.83 -60.60
N ALA A 672 -21.15 -24.06 -59.52
CA ALA A 672 -22.03 -25.20 -59.35
C ALA A 672 -23.47 -24.71 -59.20
N THR A 673 -24.44 -25.57 -59.55
CA THR A 673 -25.86 -25.21 -59.53
C THR A 673 -26.62 -26.15 -58.60
N LEU A 674 -27.46 -25.58 -57.73
CA LEU A 674 -28.35 -26.33 -56.83
C LEU A 674 -29.81 -25.96 -57.15
N THR A 675 -30.57 -26.93 -57.66
CA THR A 675 -32.01 -26.78 -57.90
C THR A 675 -32.81 -26.90 -56.60
N THR A 676 -34.11 -26.65 -56.67
CA THR A 676 -35.04 -26.70 -55.53
C THR A 676 -34.87 -27.97 -54.70
N GLY A 677 -34.63 -27.81 -53.40
CA GLY A 677 -34.48 -28.89 -52.43
C GLY A 677 -33.10 -29.53 -52.37
N GLN A 678 -32.18 -29.20 -53.29
CA GLN A 678 -30.85 -29.79 -53.30
C GLN A 678 -29.94 -29.23 -52.19
N THR A 679 -29.00 -30.07 -51.76
CA THR A 679 -27.92 -29.70 -50.83
C THR A 679 -26.59 -29.98 -51.49
N GLY A 680 -25.68 -29.02 -51.45
CA GLY A 680 -24.28 -29.18 -51.86
C GLY A 680 -23.35 -29.00 -50.66
N ARG A 681 -22.33 -29.83 -50.55
CA ARG A 681 -21.24 -29.70 -49.57
C ARG A 681 -19.95 -29.44 -50.31
N TYR A 682 -19.20 -28.44 -49.88
CA TYR A 682 -17.99 -27.99 -50.57
C TYR A 682 -16.82 -27.94 -49.60
N GLN A 683 -15.77 -28.67 -49.93
CA GLN A 683 -14.51 -28.71 -49.18
C GLN A 683 -13.37 -28.20 -50.07
N ALA A 684 -12.41 -27.50 -49.48
CA ALA A 684 -11.21 -27.10 -50.20
C ALA A 684 -10.18 -28.25 -50.19
N LEU A 685 -9.60 -28.57 -51.34
CA LEU A 685 -8.52 -29.54 -51.45
C LEU A 685 -7.43 -29.05 -52.41
N TYR A 686 -6.19 -29.45 -52.13
CA TYR A 686 -5.05 -29.28 -53.02
C TYR A 686 -4.90 -30.51 -53.92
N ASN A 687 -4.92 -30.31 -55.24
CA ASN A 687 -4.86 -31.42 -56.20
C ASN A 687 -3.43 -31.79 -56.66
N GLY A 688 -2.41 -31.20 -56.04
CA GLY A 688 -1.01 -31.35 -56.45
C GLY A 688 -0.48 -30.18 -57.29
N THR A 689 -1.36 -29.35 -57.87
CA THR A 689 -0.98 -28.18 -58.69
C THR A 689 -1.66 -26.88 -58.24
N SER A 690 -2.91 -26.96 -57.79
CA SER A 690 -3.69 -25.81 -57.33
C SER A 690 -4.69 -26.19 -56.25
N TRP A 691 -5.08 -25.19 -55.46
CA TRP A 691 -6.24 -25.27 -54.58
C TRP A 691 -7.53 -25.08 -55.37
N GLY A 692 -8.56 -25.86 -55.02
CA GLY A 692 -9.89 -25.75 -55.56
C GLY A 692 -10.94 -26.29 -54.61
N TRP A 693 -12.21 -26.06 -54.95
CA TRP A 693 -13.34 -26.57 -54.19
C TRP A 693 -13.81 -27.90 -54.76
N TYR A 694 -14.25 -28.82 -53.90
CA TYR A 694 -14.75 -30.13 -54.29
C TYR A 694 -16.15 -30.33 -53.71
N ALA A 695 -17.09 -30.73 -54.56
CA ALA A 695 -18.40 -31.16 -54.12
C ALA A 695 -18.30 -32.59 -53.56
N VAL A 696 -18.65 -32.76 -52.28
CA VAL A 696 -18.50 -34.03 -51.52
C VAL A 696 -19.81 -34.67 -51.11
#